data_AF-A0A4Z1SRD8-F1
#
_entry.id   AF-A0A4Z1SRD8-F1
#
_cell.length_a   1.000
_cell.length_b   1.000
_cell.length_c   1.000
_cell.angle_alpha   90.00
_cell.angle_beta   90.00
_cell.angle_gamma   90.00
#
_symmetry.space_group_name_H-M   'P 1'
#
loop_
_entity.id
_entity.type
_entity.pdbx_description
1 polymer ?
#
loop_
_entity_poly.entity_id
_entity_poly.type
_entity_poly.pdbx_seq_one_letter_code
_entity_poly.pdbx_strand_id
1 'polypeptide(L)'
;MQNKDGLTAVMKAAMLGRSNCIPLLEKEIGMQTNCGWTALMWATYYGNIDCVKLLLSEVGTKSKKKWNNFPPGTTTLMMAAHRNHPEIVELLLPYEQGLKDSEGHTAKWYAKNSSWRGDFIEVRKLLENESTERLPPPPKESVFLRTFATVGDIEGVRKYVSHAGYQDLNGMTALMLAAEKGYVDCIPLLKGELRMQNNEGETALMLAVRQGHADCIPLLEEEAGIQNNDGWTALMLAVYHRKIDCVRLLLSETGKQTTDEWFESPPGMTALMLAVHHNHPEIVELLLPYEQRLKDSNGESALILAARGGHFNCIPLLVKELGMQDKDDWTALMWAALYGKADCVRLLLSEVGRRSTKNNKIVMNGNTFIFLPRTTALMIAAHRNCPDIVQLLLPYEQGLKDSKGHTAKWYAHNSSYGGDYSQVRTLLKNEGIGRIPPPLNPAEVLKLRKDVGKLATENESLKNKLSQLNQENSSLRQQLQKANKENDILHEQFEDKGRQDNTRIDQLTAEVSSLKQQLDNAINESKRHAKMCEDLQKASDQNRALINALTTEKATLQEQLSKTIEDLKRALADQKAQNLTLEKEVTQLRTESHDMKDLRRRLEEVEEEKRILLQNLAAVGGRLPPAREDSSLISSAIRGDLNTLRRHLDQAGQKDSSGMTALMHAASRGQTEVVRLLRPLEAHLQDGRGWTALMHAVGGGHEECVGLLLLERDLRDGEGRTAEDVANGLPDGERGRITPLLRKKVQLPDLPDELSSFQLTGRLGRGAFGTVFSAWSEEHGNCALKVVEYEEMERTIIDSLRREMGTIPSLEHPHVLRYHRVHDDPDNGTAYLVMDWCSGTLLDEVRGRGERGEPFRDEEVWRCLREMASGLAYLHEKRHVHRDLKPGNVLLSYYGFIGLGVLICDTRHVPVA
;
A
#
# COMPACT_ATOMS: atom_id res chain seq x y z
N MET A 1 24.14 7.83 -46.94
CA MET A 1 25.23 7.56 -47.92
C MET A 1 25.66 6.12 -47.77
N GLN A 2 25.98 5.40 -48.85
CA GLN A 2 26.45 4.01 -48.77
C GLN A 2 27.98 3.94 -48.80
N ASN A 3 28.56 3.02 -48.03
CA ASN A 3 29.97 2.66 -48.18
C ASN A 3 30.17 1.75 -49.43
N LYS A 4 31.41 1.31 -49.68
CA LYS A 4 31.75 0.46 -50.84
C LYS A 4 30.99 -0.88 -50.88
N ASP A 5 30.50 -1.37 -49.74
CA ASP A 5 29.74 -2.61 -49.61
C ASP A 5 28.22 -2.39 -49.68
N GLY A 6 27.78 -1.14 -49.85
CA GLY A 6 26.37 -0.75 -49.83
C GLY A 6 25.79 -0.57 -48.43
N LEU A 7 26.62 -0.58 -47.38
CA LEU A 7 26.19 -0.42 -45.99
C LEU A 7 25.85 1.06 -45.70
N THR A 8 24.68 1.28 -45.11
CA THR A 8 24.18 2.61 -44.69
C THR A 8 24.34 2.81 -43.18
N ALA A 9 24.08 4.03 -42.69
CA ALA A 9 24.13 4.30 -41.26
C ALA A 9 22.97 3.58 -40.52
N VAL A 10 21.78 3.50 -41.12
CA VAL A 10 20.64 2.78 -40.52
C VAL A 10 20.93 1.29 -40.38
N MET A 11 21.62 0.68 -41.35
CA MET A 11 22.03 -0.73 -41.26
C MET A 11 23.03 -0.92 -40.12
N LYS A 12 24.00 -0.03 -39.96
CA LYS A 12 24.96 -0.10 -38.85
C LYS A 12 24.30 0.10 -37.49
N ALA A 13 23.32 1.01 -37.40
CA ALA A 13 22.51 1.19 -36.19
C ALA A 13 21.73 -0.08 -35.85
N ALA A 14 21.09 -0.71 -36.84
CA ALA A 14 20.35 -1.96 -36.72
C ALA A 14 21.25 -3.14 -36.30
N MET A 15 22.48 -3.23 -36.81
CA MET A 15 23.47 -4.24 -36.39
C MET A 15 23.88 -4.07 -34.92
N LEU A 16 24.07 -2.82 -34.48
CA LEU A 16 24.55 -2.49 -33.14
C LEU A 16 23.43 -2.36 -32.09
N GLY A 17 22.18 -2.60 -32.46
CA GLY A 17 21.02 -2.48 -31.57
C GLY A 17 20.72 -1.04 -31.14
N ARG A 18 21.11 -0.04 -31.93
CA ARG A 18 20.89 1.40 -31.63
C ARG A 18 19.53 1.86 -32.16
N SER A 19 18.45 1.38 -31.56
CA SER A 19 17.05 1.66 -31.99
C SER A 19 16.74 3.17 -32.07
N ASN A 20 17.23 3.97 -31.11
CA ASN A 20 17.02 5.43 -31.08
C ASN A 20 17.58 6.17 -32.31
N CYS A 21 18.54 5.57 -33.03
CA CYS A 21 19.10 6.17 -34.25
C CYS A 21 18.23 5.92 -35.49
N ILE A 22 17.37 4.89 -35.48
CA ILE A 22 16.60 4.47 -36.66
C ILE A 22 15.64 5.57 -37.13
N PRO A 23 14.86 6.24 -36.25
CA PRO A 23 13.98 7.34 -36.66
C PRO A 23 14.73 8.53 -37.29
N LEU A 24 15.94 8.82 -36.82
CA LEU A 24 16.79 9.89 -37.37
C LEU A 24 17.32 9.57 -38.78
N LEU A 25 17.27 8.30 -39.18
CA LEU A 25 17.81 7.77 -40.43
C LEU A 25 16.70 7.26 -41.37
N GLU A 26 15.47 7.77 -41.22
CA GLU A 26 14.26 7.37 -41.97
C GLU A 26 14.41 7.34 -43.50
N LYS A 27 15.34 8.14 -44.05
CA LYS A 27 15.61 8.24 -45.50
C LYS A 27 16.40 7.05 -46.03
N GLU A 28 17.08 6.32 -45.15
CA GLU A 28 17.89 5.15 -45.52
C GLU A 28 17.14 3.82 -45.36
N ILE A 29 15.94 3.83 -44.76
CA ILE A 29 15.07 2.65 -44.62
C ILE A 29 14.60 2.18 -46.00
N GLY A 30 14.68 0.87 -46.23
CA GLY A 30 14.41 0.22 -47.52
C GLY A 30 15.63 0.12 -48.44
N MET A 31 16.76 0.77 -48.10
CA MET A 31 18.00 0.58 -48.85
C MET A 31 18.57 -0.83 -48.66
N GLN A 32 19.32 -1.31 -49.65
CA GLN A 32 19.93 -2.63 -49.65
C GLN A 32 21.44 -2.54 -49.88
N THR A 33 22.18 -3.41 -49.19
CA THR A 33 23.61 -3.67 -49.47
C THR A 33 23.79 -4.37 -50.83
N ASN A 34 25.05 -4.53 -51.25
CA ASN A 34 25.40 -5.22 -52.51
C ASN A 34 24.94 -6.70 -52.56
N CYS A 35 24.70 -7.35 -51.40
CA CYS A 35 24.13 -8.70 -51.30
C CYS A 35 22.59 -8.71 -51.17
N GLY A 36 21.95 -7.54 -51.13
CA GLY A 36 20.50 -7.39 -51.00
C GLY A 36 19.99 -7.36 -49.55
N TRP A 37 20.87 -7.24 -48.56
CA TRP A 37 20.45 -7.13 -47.15
C TRP A 37 19.97 -5.73 -46.81
N THR A 38 18.84 -5.64 -46.12
CA THR A 38 18.27 -4.41 -45.57
C THR A 38 18.67 -4.21 -44.10
N ALA A 39 18.27 -3.08 -43.50
CA ALA A 39 18.50 -2.84 -42.07
C ALA A 39 17.75 -3.86 -41.19
N LEU A 40 16.53 -4.24 -41.57
CA LEU A 40 15.74 -5.26 -40.89
C LEU A 40 16.48 -6.62 -40.85
N MET A 41 17.04 -7.06 -41.97
CA MET A 41 17.82 -8.31 -42.03
C MET A 41 19.00 -8.30 -41.05
N TRP A 42 19.69 -7.17 -40.93
CA TRP A 42 20.76 -7.01 -39.95
C TRP A 42 20.24 -7.04 -38.51
N ALA A 43 19.18 -6.28 -38.18
CA ALA A 43 18.58 -6.29 -36.85
C ALA A 43 18.13 -7.70 -36.44
N THR A 44 17.48 -8.42 -37.36
CA THR A 44 17.00 -9.78 -37.15
C THR A 44 18.14 -10.77 -36.96
N TYR A 45 19.20 -10.69 -37.77
CA TYR A 45 20.34 -11.61 -37.65
C TYR A 45 21.09 -11.49 -36.31
N TYR A 46 21.13 -10.28 -35.74
CA TYR A 46 21.78 -10.00 -34.45
C TYR A 46 20.84 -10.07 -33.24
N GLY A 47 19.53 -10.29 -33.44
CA GLY A 47 18.57 -10.42 -32.34
C GLY A 47 18.12 -9.08 -31.74
N ASN A 48 18.26 -7.96 -32.46
CA ASN A 48 17.93 -6.63 -31.95
C ASN A 48 16.45 -6.31 -32.12
N ILE A 49 15.59 -6.85 -31.25
CA ILE A 49 14.13 -6.80 -31.39
C ILE A 49 13.54 -5.38 -31.50
N ASP A 50 14.05 -4.40 -30.75
CA ASP A 50 13.56 -3.02 -30.83
C ASP A 50 13.84 -2.39 -32.19
N CYS A 51 14.98 -2.73 -32.80
CA CYS A 51 15.27 -2.32 -34.17
C CYS A 51 14.36 -3.02 -35.18
N VAL A 52 14.05 -4.31 -34.96
CA VAL A 52 13.12 -5.07 -35.81
C VAL A 52 11.73 -4.43 -35.80
N LYS A 53 11.20 -4.05 -34.63
CA LYS A 53 9.89 -3.38 -34.49
C LYS A 53 9.80 -2.08 -35.31
N LEU A 54 10.88 -1.30 -35.34
CA LEU A 54 10.96 -0.04 -36.11
C LEU A 54 11.11 -0.24 -37.61
N LEU A 55 11.59 -1.40 -38.04
CA LEU A 55 11.94 -1.70 -39.43
C LEU A 55 10.93 -2.64 -40.10
N LEU A 56 9.77 -2.88 -39.48
CA LEU A 56 8.74 -3.79 -40.02
C LEU A 56 8.24 -3.40 -41.43
N SER A 57 8.41 -2.15 -41.85
CA SER A 57 8.09 -1.73 -43.22
C SER A 57 8.94 -2.41 -44.30
N GLU A 58 10.10 -3.00 -43.94
CA GLU A 58 10.98 -3.71 -44.89
C GLU A 58 10.66 -5.20 -45.04
N VAL A 59 9.68 -5.70 -44.28
CA VAL A 59 9.31 -7.12 -44.26
C VAL A 59 8.87 -7.62 -45.64
N GLY A 60 9.21 -8.86 -45.97
CA GLY A 60 8.94 -9.45 -47.29
C GLY A 60 10.04 -9.17 -48.32
N THR A 61 11.02 -8.33 -47.99
CA THR A 61 12.22 -8.15 -48.82
C THR A 61 13.06 -9.42 -48.83
N LYS A 62 13.53 -9.83 -50.02
CA LYS A 62 14.39 -11.02 -50.20
C LYS A 62 15.83 -10.65 -50.50
N SER A 63 16.78 -11.44 -49.99
CA SER A 63 18.20 -11.30 -50.34
C SER A 63 18.42 -11.52 -51.84
N LYS A 64 19.38 -10.81 -52.44
CA LYS A 64 19.66 -10.88 -53.88
C LYS A 64 20.80 -11.83 -54.22
N LYS A 65 21.78 -11.97 -53.32
CA LYS A 65 22.94 -12.83 -53.50
C LYS A 65 23.13 -13.70 -52.27
N LYS A 66 23.84 -14.82 -52.47
CA LYS A 66 24.27 -15.68 -51.36
C LYS A 66 25.13 -14.87 -50.39
N TRP A 67 24.86 -15.00 -49.09
CA TRP A 67 25.68 -14.44 -48.02
C TRP A 67 25.87 -15.51 -46.95
N ASN A 68 27.12 -15.95 -46.75
CA ASN A 68 27.46 -17.05 -45.86
C ASN A 68 26.62 -18.32 -46.15
N ASN A 69 25.87 -18.83 -45.17
CA ASN A 69 24.98 -20.00 -45.29
C ASN A 69 23.56 -19.66 -45.79
N PHE A 70 23.31 -18.41 -46.18
CA PHE A 70 22.00 -17.97 -46.68
C PHE A 70 22.04 -17.83 -48.20
N PRO A 71 21.27 -18.65 -48.96
CA PRO A 71 21.10 -18.50 -50.40
C PRO A 71 20.44 -17.17 -50.79
N PRO A 72 20.43 -16.82 -52.08
CA PRO A 72 19.53 -15.79 -52.59
C PRO A 72 18.07 -16.11 -52.23
N GLY A 73 17.23 -15.11 -52.05
CA GLY A 73 15.82 -15.31 -51.71
C GLY A 73 15.54 -15.43 -50.21
N THR A 74 16.56 -15.45 -49.35
CA THR A 74 16.39 -15.53 -47.88
C THR A 74 15.66 -14.29 -47.35
N THR A 75 14.72 -14.52 -46.43
CA THR A 75 13.92 -13.50 -45.76
C THR A 75 14.31 -13.33 -44.29
N THR A 76 13.74 -12.34 -43.61
CA THR A 76 14.07 -12.02 -42.22
C THR A 76 13.59 -13.10 -41.24
N LEU A 77 12.40 -13.67 -41.46
CA LEU A 77 11.86 -14.81 -40.71
C LEU A 77 12.76 -16.04 -40.82
N MET A 78 13.35 -16.32 -41.99
CA MET A 78 14.32 -17.41 -42.16
C MET A 78 15.59 -17.17 -41.34
N MET A 79 16.08 -15.93 -41.32
CA MET A 79 17.25 -15.55 -40.50
C MET A 79 16.95 -15.67 -39.00
N ALA A 80 15.78 -15.20 -38.55
CA ALA A 80 15.34 -15.30 -37.16
C ALA A 80 15.24 -16.77 -36.71
N ALA A 81 14.65 -17.62 -37.56
CA ALA A 81 14.53 -19.05 -37.32
C ALA A 81 15.90 -19.75 -37.28
N HIS A 82 16.84 -19.38 -38.16
CA HIS A 82 18.21 -19.89 -38.13
C HIS A 82 18.97 -19.50 -36.87
N ARG A 83 18.76 -18.28 -36.37
CA ARG A 83 19.48 -17.70 -35.22
C ARG A 83 18.86 -18.00 -33.86
N ASN A 84 17.74 -18.72 -33.84
CA ASN A 84 16.96 -19.06 -32.65
C ASN A 84 16.43 -17.84 -31.88
N HIS A 85 15.75 -16.93 -32.57
CA HIS A 85 15.13 -15.74 -31.96
C HIS A 85 13.60 -15.87 -31.91
N PRO A 86 13.01 -16.53 -30.90
CA PRO A 86 11.58 -16.84 -30.85
C PRO A 86 10.67 -15.60 -30.92
N GLU A 87 10.98 -14.54 -30.16
CA GLU A 87 10.19 -13.31 -30.17
C GLU A 87 10.20 -12.61 -31.55
N ILE A 88 11.33 -12.65 -32.26
CA ILE A 88 11.44 -12.09 -33.60
C ILE A 88 10.73 -12.99 -34.63
N VAL A 89 10.76 -14.31 -34.43
CA VAL A 89 9.99 -15.26 -35.24
C VAL A 89 8.50 -14.98 -35.10
N GLU A 90 7.99 -14.86 -33.88
CA GLU A 90 6.59 -14.54 -33.60
C GLU A 90 6.16 -13.23 -34.26
N LEU A 91 6.98 -12.17 -34.14
CA LEU A 91 6.71 -10.86 -34.73
C LEU A 91 6.67 -10.87 -36.27
N LEU A 92 7.54 -11.65 -36.93
CA LEU A 92 7.67 -11.68 -38.39
C LEU A 92 6.78 -12.72 -39.07
N LEU A 93 6.29 -13.71 -38.31
CA LEU A 93 5.50 -14.83 -38.82
C LEU A 93 4.28 -14.38 -39.64
N PRO A 94 3.45 -13.42 -39.20
CA PRO A 94 2.24 -13.01 -39.94
C PRO A 94 2.52 -12.47 -41.35
N TYR A 95 3.74 -11.98 -41.59
CA TYR A 95 4.11 -11.30 -42.82
C TYR A 95 4.91 -12.19 -43.80
N GLU A 96 5.77 -13.08 -43.29
CA GLU A 96 6.71 -13.85 -44.13
C GLU A 96 6.45 -15.37 -44.15
N GLN A 97 5.41 -15.86 -43.47
CA GLN A 97 5.10 -17.30 -43.45
C GLN A 97 4.94 -17.90 -44.86
N GLY A 98 5.49 -19.11 -45.04
CA GLY A 98 5.47 -19.85 -46.30
C GLY A 98 6.39 -19.32 -47.40
N LEU A 99 7.12 -18.21 -47.18
CA LEU A 99 8.11 -17.75 -48.16
C LEU A 99 9.28 -18.75 -48.27
N LYS A 100 9.81 -18.86 -49.49
CA LYS A 100 10.94 -19.74 -49.83
C LYS A 100 12.10 -18.94 -50.42
N ASP A 101 13.30 -19.36 -50.08
CA ASP A 101 14.53 -18.92 -50.74
C ASP A 101 14.72 -19.60 -52.12
N SER A 102 15.83 -19.32 -52.80
CA SER A 102 16.11 -19.88 -54.12
C SER A 102 16.33 -21.39 -54.14
N GLU A 103 16.62 -22.00 -52.99
CA GLU A 103 16.81 -23.44 -52.83
C GLU A 103 15.52 -24.14 -52.35
N GLY A 104 14.45 -23.37 -52.12
CA GLY A 104 13.14 -23.88 -51.70
C GLY A 104 13.00 -24.03 -50.19
N HIS A 105 13.94 -23.54 -49.39
CA HIS A 105 13.91 -23.65 -47.93
C HIS A 105 12.98 -22.60 -47.31
N THR A 106 12.21 -23.00 -46.30
CA THR A 106 11.34 -22.14 -45.49
C THR A 106 11.99 -21.83 -44.14
N ALA A 107 11.41 -20.90 -43.36
CA ALA A 107 11.87 -20.62 -41.99
C ALA A 107 11.88 -21.88 -41.11
N LYS A 108 10.86 -22.75 -41.23
CA LYS A 108 10.83 -24.08 -40.59
C LYS A 108 12.04 -24.96 -40.96
N TRP A 109 12.50 -24.92 -42.20
CA TRP A 109 13.71 -25.64 -42.61
C TRP A 109 14.95 -25.11 -41.90
N TYR A 110 15.09 -23.77 -41.80
CA TYR A 110 16.20 -23.14 -41.09
C TYR A 110 16.21 -23.48 -39.59
N ALA A 111 15.05 -23.51 -38.92
CA ALA A 111 14.95 -23.91 -37.51
C ALA A 111 15.31 -25.39 -37.25
N LYS A 112 15.13 -26.25 -38.25
CA LYS A 112 15.48 -27.68 -38.17
C LYS A 112 16.95 -27.96 -38.48
N ASN A 113 17.52 -27.21 -39.43
CA ASN A 113 18.86 -27.47 -39.97
C ASN A 113 19.89 -26.42 -39.55
N SER A 114 19.58 -25.58 -38.56
CA SER A 114 20.54 -24.61 -38.05
C SER A 114 21.68 -25.29 -37.29
N SER A 115 22.90 -24.83 -37.55
CA SER A 115 24.10 -25.20 -36.80
C SER A 115 24.36 -24.28 -35.59
N TRP A 116 23.47 -23.30 -35.34
CA TRP A 116 23.60 -22.41 -34.19
C TRP A 116 23.31 -23.13 -32.87
N ARG A 117 24.05 -22.74 -31.81
CA ARG A 117 23.86 -23.27 -30.46
C ARG A 117 22.56 -22.72 -29.85
N GLY A 118 21.78 -23.59 -29.21
CA GLY A 118 20.55 -23.23 -28.50
C GLY A 118 19.45 -24.27 -28.67
N ASP A 119 18.44 -24.21 -27.81
CA ASP A 119 17.24 -25.03 -27.95
C ASP A 119 16.23 -24.36 -28.89
N PHE A 120 15.89 -25.04 -29.98
CA PHE A 120 14.97 -24.55 -31.01
C PHE A 120 13.52 -25.00 -30.79
N ILE A 121 13.18 -25.63 -29.66
CA ILE A 121 11.81 -26.11 -29.39
C ILE A 121 10.77 -25.01 -29.63
N GLU A 122 10.96 -23.83 -29.04
CA GLU A 122 9.96 -22.75 -29.15
C GLU A 122 9.82 -22.23 -30.58
N VAL A 123 10.94 -21.96 -31.26
CA VAL A 123 10.94 -21.53 -32.67
C VAL A 123 10.29 -22.58 -33.57
N ARG A 124 10.56 -23.87 -33.35
CA ARG A 124 9.96 -24.95 -34.14
C ARG A 124 8.46 -25.03 -33.90
N LYS A 125 8.00 -24.85 -32.66
CA LYS A 125 6.58 -24.82 -32.28
C LYS A 125 5.86 -23.65 -32.94
N LEU A 126 6.44 -22.45 -32.91
CA LEU A 126 5.89 -21.27 -33.61
C LEU A 126 5.73 -21.51 -35.12
N LEU A 127 6.64 -22.28 -35.72
CA LEU A 127 6.67 -22.59 -37.16
C LEU A 127 5.97 -23.92 -37.53
N GLU A 128 5.28 -24.59 -36.59
CA GLU A 128 4.61 -25.86 -36.89
C GLU A 128 3.44 -25.66 -37.85
N ASN A 129 2.70 -24.56 -37.68
CA ASN A 129 1.46 -24.21 -38.36
C ASN A 129 1.60 -22.97 -39.27
N GLU A 130 2.68 -22.88 -40.08
CA GLU A 130 2.78 -21.84 -41.12
C GLU A 130 1.54 -21.87 -42.03
N SER A 131 0.72 -20.82 -42.00
CA SER A 131 -0.45 -20.61 -42.86
C SER A 131 -0.01 -20.10 -44.25
N THR A 132 -0.92 -20.13 -45.23
CA THR A 132 -0.69 -19.59 -46.59
C THR A 132 -1.07 -18.11 -46.74
N GLU A 133 -1.82 -17.55 -45.80
CA GLU A 133 -2.30 -16.16 -45.83
C GLU A 133 -1.31 -15.21 -45.14
N ARG A 134 -0.85 -14.17 -45.83
CA ARG A 134 0.16 -13.22 -45.31
C ARG A 134 -0.45 -11.83 -45.16
N LEU A 135 -0.09 -11.14 -44.09
CA LEU A 135 -0.37 -9.72 -43.94
C LEU A 135 0.57 -8.90 -44.83
N PRO A 136 0.09 -7.78 -45.42
CA PRO A 136 0.96 -6.85 -46.11
C PRO A 136 1.93 -6.16 -45.12
N PRO A 137 3.14 -5.77 -45.56
CA PRO A 137 4.05 -5.00 -44.71
C PRO A 137 3.39 -3.69 -44.25
N PRO A 138 3.56 -3.28 -42.99
CA PRO A 138 3.00 -2.03 -42.50
C PRO A 138 3.67 -0.83 -43.17
N PRO A 139 2.92 0.26 -43.48
CA PRO A 139 3.50 1.50 -43.97
C PRO A 139 4.57 2.04 -43.01
N LYS A 140 5.68 2.51 -43.55
CA LYS A 140 6.80 3.04 -42.75
C LYS A 140 6.35 4.22 -41.89
N GLU A 141 5.53 5.09 -42.45
CA GLU A 141 5.03 6.30 -41.82
C GLU A 141 4.14 5.99 -40.61
N SER A 142 3.32 4.92 -40.67
CA SER A 142 2.47 4.52 -39.54
C SER A 142 3.28 3.85 -38.43
N VAL A 143 4.32 3.09 -38.75
CA VAL A 143 5.28 2.56 -37.76
C VAL A 143 5.96 3.71 -37.02
N PHE A 144 6.38 4.76 -37.73
CA PHE A 144 6.98 5.93 -37.11
C PHE A 144 6.02 6.73 -36.26
N LEU A 145 4.80 7.03 -36.75
CA LEU A 145 3.78 7.72 -35.97
C LEU A 145 3.56 7.03 -34.62
N ARG A 146 3.39 5.71 -34.65
CA ARG A 146 3.21 4.89 -33.46
C ARG A 146 4.42 4.92 -32.52
N THR A 147 5.63 4.86 -33.09
CA THR A 147 6.88 4.93 -32.32
C THR A 147 7.02 6.26 -31.59
N PHE A 148 6.83 7.36 -32.29
CA PHE A 148 6.92 8.70 -31.71
C PHE A 148 5.85 8.92 -30.63
N ALA A 149 4.63 8.43 -30.85
CA ALA A 149 3.58 8.44 -29.84
C ALA A 149 3.97 7.63 -28.59
N THR A 150 4.67 6.49 -28.76
CA THR A 150 5.13 5.63 -27.66
C THR A 150 6.24 6.26 -26.81
N VAL A 151 6.96 7.25 -27.35
CA VAL A 151 8.04 7.94 -26.63
C VAL A 151 7.70 9.41 -26.30
N GLY A 152 6.48 9.86 -26.64
CA GLY A 152 6.05 11.23 -26.36
C GLY A 152 6.69 12.29 -27.24
N ASP A 153 7.24 11.93 -28.41
CA ASP A 153 7.83 12.89 -29.35
C ASP A 153 6.73 13.62 -30.14
N ILE A 154 6.32 14.78 -29.63
CA ILE A 154 5.23 15.60 -30.17
C ILE A 154 5.54 16.04 -31.62
N GLU A 155 6.79 16.38 -31.94
CA GLU A 155 7.15 16.85 -33.27
C GLU A 155 7.22 15.70 -34.26
N GLY A 156 7.71 14.53 -33.83
CA GLY A 156 7.59 13.29 -34.58
C GLY A 156 6.14 12.91 -34.88
N VAL A 157 5.26 13.00 -33.87
CA VAL A 157 3.81 12.76 -34.04
C VAL A 157 3.22 13.77 -35.02
N ARG A 158 3.48 15.07 -34.85
CA ARG A 158 3.00 16.14 -35.73
C ARG A 158 3.42 15.91 -37.19
N LYS A 159 4.64 15.46 -37.42
CA LYS A 159 5.18 15.19 -38.76
C LYS A 159 4.43 14.04 -39.46
N TYR A 160 4.01 13.01 -38.71
CA TYR A 160 3.47 11.77 -39.28
C TYR A 160 1.96 11.58 -39.10
N VAL A 161 1.28 12.51 -38.43
CA VAL A 161 -0.15 12.44 -38.09
C VAL A 161 -1.08 12.19 -39.29
N SER A 162 -0.69 12.58 -40.50
CA SER A 162 -1.49 12.32 -41.72
C SER A 162 -1.63 10.82 -42.05
N HIS A 163 -0.87 9.95 -41.39
CA HIS A 163 -0.92 8.49 -41.51
C HIS A 163 -1.53 7.83 -40.26
N ALA A 164 -2.34 8.58 -39.50
CA ALA A 164 -3.19 8.04 -38.45
C ALA A 164 -4.22 7.04 -39.00
N GLY A 165 -4.71 6.14 -38.14
CA GLY A 165 -5.76 5.16 -38.45
C GLY A 165 -5.24 3.76 -38.78
N TYR A 166 -3.93 3.52 -38.63
CA TYR A 166 -3.34 2.19 -38.78
C TYR A 166 -3.13 1.52 -37.42
N GLN A 167 -3.49 0.25 -37.34
CA GLN A 167 -3.31 -0.59 -36.16
C GLN A 167 -2.12 -1.53 -36.35
N ASP A 168 -1.44 -1.88 -35.25
CA ASP A 168 -0.47 -2.97 -35.25
C ASP A 168 -1.13 -4.35 -35.09
N LEU A 169 -0.32 -5.39 -34.89
CA LEU A 169 -0.80 -6.77 -34.74
C LEU A 169 -1.72 -6.96 -33.51
N ASN A 170 -1.61 -6.10 -32.50
CA ASN A 170 -2.45 -6.11 -31.31
C ASN A 170 -3.68 -5.18 -31.44
N GLY A 171 -3.86 -4.54 -32.60
CA GLY A 171 -4.90 -3.55 -32.79
C GLY A 171 -4.52 -2.16 -32.27
N MET A 172 -3.26 -1.92 -31.88
CA MET A 172 -2.88 -0.66 -31.23
C MET A 172 -2.63 0.47 -32.24
N THR A 173 -3.27 1.61 -31.99
CA THR A 173 -3.05 2.87 -32.73
C THR A 173 -1.99 3.74 -32.06
N ALA A 174 -1.60 4.85 -32.69
CA ALA A 174 -0.69 5.81 -32.07
C ALA A 174 -1.34 6.52 -30.87
N LEU A 175 -2.63 6.86 -30.97
CA LEU A 175 -3.42 7.46 -29.88
C LEU A 175 -3.47 6.54 -28.67
N MET A 176 -3.73 5.25 -28.89
CA MET A 176 -3.76 4.24 -27.82
C MET A 176 -2.43 4.15 -27.07
N LEU A 177 -1.30 4.19 -27.79
CA LEU A 177 0.02 4.13 -27.18
C LEU A 177 0.41 5.42 -26.46
N ALA A 178 0.07 6.58 -27.03
CA ALA A 178 0.25 7.86 -26.33
C ALA A 178 -0.55 7.90 -25.02
N ALA A 179 -1.82 7.45 -25.07
CA ALA A 179 -2.70 7.40 -23.91
C ALA A 179 -2.24 6.38 -22.86
N GLU A 180 -1.82 5.17 -23.28
CA GLU A 180 -1.25 4.15 -22.38
C GLU A 180 0.02 4.64 -21.68
N LYS A 181 0.86 5.45 -22.34
CA LYS A 181 2.08 6.00 -21.74
C LYS A 181 1.88 7.34 -21.03
N GLY A 182 0.68 7.92 -21.08
CA GLY A 182 0.37 9.19 -20.43
C GLY A 182 0.95 10.42 -21.13
N TYR A 183 1.27 10.35 -22.43
CA TYR A 183 1.77 11.51 -23.19
C TYR A 183 0.61 12.39 -23.65
N VAL A 184 0.09 13.17 -22.70
CA VAL A 184 -1.07 14.06 -22.84
C VAL A 184 -0.95 14.99 -24.07
N ASP A 185 0.23 15.54 -24.32
CA ASP A 185 0.46 16.50 -25.42
C ASP A 185 0.36 15.89 -26.83
N CYS A 186 0.51 14.57 -26.95
CA CYS A 186 0.33 13.86 -28.22
C CYS A 186 -1.15 13.65 -28.56
N ILE A 187 -2.04 13.56 -27.55
CA ILE A 187 -3.45 13.22 -27.71
C ILE A 187 -4.20 14.21 -28.63
N PRO A 188 -4.06 15.55 -28.49
CA PRO A 188 -4.75 16.50 -29.35
C PRO A 188 -4.39 16.36 -30.83
N LEU A 189 -3.17 15.90 -31.14
CA LEU A 189 -2.73 15.67 -32.52
C LEU A 189 -3.35 14.40 -33.11
N LEU A 190 -3.64 13.40 -32.28
CA LEU A 190 -4.04 12.05 -32.69
C LEU A 190 -5.56 11.81 -32.63
N LYS A 191 -6.36 12.87 -32.49
CA LYS A 191 -7.84 12.77 -32.42
C LYS A 191 -8.50 12.06 -33.62
N GLY A 192 -7.82 11.97 -34.76
CA GLY A 192 -8.30 11.20 -35.92
C GLY A 192 -8.47 9.70 -35.67
N GLU A 193 -7.88 9.16 -34.59
CA GLU A 193 -7.95 7.74 -34.20
C GLU A 193 -8.95 7.46 -33.07
N LEU A 194 -9.71 8.46 -32.63
CA LEU A 194 -10.71 8.30 -31.56
C LEU A 194 -11.70 7.18 -31.91
N ARG A 195 -12.12 6.44 -30.88
CA ARG A 195 -13.12 5.34 -30.95
C ARG A 195 -12.64 4.09 -31.67
N MET A 196 -11.40 4.06 -32.17
CA MET A 196 -10.78 2.80 -32.59
C MET A 196 -10.56 1.90 -31.38
N GLN A 197 -10.59 0.59 -31.58
CA GLN A 197 -10.46 -0.41 -30.52
C GLN A 197 -9.37 -1.42 -30.86
N ASN A 198 -8.53 -1.77 -29.87
CA ASN A 198 -7.53 -2.82 -30.04
C ASN A 198 -8.20 -4.22 -30.12
N ASN A 199 -7.40 -5.30 -30.20
CA ASN A 199 -7.94 -6.65 -30.32
C ASN A 199 -8.78 -7.11 -29.11
N GLU A 200 -8.62 -6.45 -27.95
CA GLU A 200 -9.39 -6.68 -26.72
C GLU A 200 -10.64 -5.78 -26.64
N GLY A 201 -10.88 -4.94 -27.65
CA GLY A 201 -11.96 -3.97 -27.64
C GLY A 201 -11.62 -2.69 -26.85
N GLU A 202 -10.38 -2.51 -26.38
CA GLU A 202 -10.03 -1.34 -25.58
C GLU A 202 -9.77 -0.10 -26.44
N THR A 203 -10.24 1.06 -25.99
CA THR A 203 -9.96 2.36 -26.60
C THR A 203 -8.75 3.04 -25.94
N ALA A 204 -8.31 4.18 -26.47
CA ALA A 204 -7.23 4.97 -25.86
C ALA A 204 -7.57 5.43 -24.44
N LEU A 205 -8.83 5.83 -24.19
CA LEU A 205 -9.33 6.20 -22.87
C LEU A 205 -9.20 5.04 -21.87
N MET A 206 -9.58 3.83 -22.25
CA MET A 206 -9.47 2.64 -21.40
C MET A 206 -8.02 2.34 -21.02
N LEU A 207 -7.10 2.44 -21.97
CA LEU A 207 -5.68 2.23 -21.75
C LEU A 207 -5.07 3.29 -20.82
N ALA A 208 -5.40 4.56 -21.00
CA ALA A 208 -4.97 5.63 -20.08
C ALA A 208 -5.48 5.38 -18.65
N VAL A 209 -6.75 4.98 -18.51
CA VAL A 209 -7.37 4.70 -17.22
C VAL A 209 -6.73 3.50 -16.53
N ARG A 210 -6.45 2.42 -17.26
CA ARG A 210 -5.78 1.21 -16.74
C ARG A 210 -4.44 1.57 -16.07
N GLN A 211 -3.68 2.46 -16.69
CA GLN A 211 -2.41 2.95 -16.13
C GLN A 211 -2.58 4.03 -15.07
N GLY A 212 -3.72 4.74 -15.05
CA GLY A 212 -4.02 5.80 -14.09
C GLY A 212 -3.64 7.19 -14.56
N HIS A 213 -3.52 7.40 -15.87
CA HIS A 213 -3.22 8.68 -16.49
C HIS A 213 -4.49 9.54 -16.57
N ALA A 214 -4.92 10.07 -15.41
CA ALA A 214 -6.15 10.86 -15.28
C ALA A 214 -6.16 12.11 -16.18
N ASP A 215 -5.00 12.72 -16.44
CA ASP A 215 -4.85 13.92 -17.29
C ASP A 215 -5.21 13.67 -18.76
N CYS A 216 -5.19 12.41 -19.22
CA CYS A 216 -5.61 12.04 -20.57
C CYS A 216 -7.14 12.07 -20.73
N ILE A 217 -7.89 11.86 -19.63
CA ILE A 217 -9.35 11.63 -19.67
C ILE A 217 -10.11 12.82 -20.26
N PRO A 218 -9.87 14.08 -19.86
CA PRO A 218 -10.58 15.23 -20.45
C PRO A 218 -10.35 15.39 -21.95
N LEU A 219 -9.24 14.88 -22.49
CA LEU A 219 -8.92 14.96 -23.92
C LEU A 219 -9.55 13.81 -24.74
N LEU A 220 -10.02 12.77 -24.06
CA LEU A 220 -10.55 11.53 -24.63
C LEU A 220 -12.04 11.32 -24.29
N GLU A 221 -12.75 12.34 -23.81
CA GLU A 221 -14.17 12.26 -23.41
C GLU A 221 -15.09 11.75 -24.52
N GLU A 222 -14.70 11.94 -25.80
CA GLU A 222 -15.44 11.45 -26.96
C GLU A 222 -15.50 9.90 -27.05
N GLU A 223 -14.64 9.19 -26.31
CA GLU A 223 -14.65 7.73 -26.18
C GLU A 223 -15.47 7.23 -24.97
N ALA A 224 -15.99 8.14 -24.15
CA ALA A 224 -16.71 7.78 -22.93
C ALA A 224 -17.94 6.90 -23.24
N GLY A 225 -18.08 5.81 -22.49
CA GLY A 225 -19.19 4.87 -22.58
C GLY A 225 -19.06 3.82 -23.69
N ILE A 226 -17.94 3.78 -24.43
CA ILE A 226 -17.58 2.63 -25.26
C ILE A 226 -17.26 1.44 -24.34
N GLN A 227 -17.54 0.22 -24.79
CA GLN A 227 -17.28 -1.02 -24.05
C GLN A 227 -16.25 -1.88 -24.78
N ASN A 228 -15.37 -2.52 -24.02
CA ASN A 228 -14.43 -3.51 -24.55
C ASN A 228 -15.15 -4.85 -24.86
N ASN A 229 -14.40 -5.87 -25.29
CA ASN A 229 -14.98 -7.16 -25.66
C ASN A 229 -15.68 -7.87 -24.49
N ASP A 230 -15.32 -7.56 -23.24
CA ASP A 230 -15.97 -8.09 -22.03
C ASP A 230 -17.18 -7.25 -21.58
N GLY A 231 -17.51 -6.17 -22.30
CA GLY A 231 -18.57 -5.25 -21.93
C GLY A 231 -18.17 -4.20 -20.89
N TRP A 232 -16.88 -3.97 -20.63
CA TRP A 232 -16.41 -3.03 -19.62
C TRP A 232 -16.23 -1.63 -20.19
N THR A 233 -16.69 -0.62 -19.46
CA THR A 233 -16.40 0.79 -19.77
C THR A 233 -15.12 1.27 -19.11
N ALA A 234 -14.65 2.47 -19.47
CA ALA A 234 -13.48 3.07 -18.83
C ALA A 234 -13.69 3.29 -17.32
N LEU A 235 -14.89 3.71 -16.90
CA LEU A 235 -15.26 3.83 -15.49
C LEU A 235 -15.13 2.49 -14.74
N MET A 236 -15.57 1.39 -15.35
CA MET A 236 -15.47 0.05 -14.73
C MET A 236 -14.02 -0.38 -14.54
N LEU A 237 -13.16 -0.12 -15.54
CA LEU A 237 -11.72 -0.34 -15.44
C LEU A 237 -11.08 0.53 -14.34
N ALA A 238 -11.49 1.81 -14.23
CA ALA A 238 -11.02 2.70 -13.16
C ALA A 238 -11.34 2.16 -11.77
N VAL A 239 -12.55 1.62 -11.58
CA VAL A 239 -13.00 1.01 -10.32
C VAL A 239 -12.16 -0.22 -9.98
N TYR A 240 -11.99 -1.13 -10.95
CA TYR A 240 -11.24 -2.36 -10.78
C TYR A 240 -9.76 -2.11 -10.43
N HIS A 241 -9.12 -1.16 -11.11
CA HIS A 241 -7.74 -0.77 -10.84
C HIS A 241 -7.57 0.25 -9.69
N ARG A 242 -8.65 0.61 -8.97
CA ARG A 242 -8.66 1.57 -7.85
C ARG A 242 -8.11 2.95 -8.19
N LYS A 243 -8.34 3.42 -9.42
CA LYS A 243 -7.88 4.73 -9.91
C LYS A 243 -8.91 5.81 -9.55
N ILE A 244 -8.88 6.28 -8.30
CA ILE A 244 -9.92 7.17 -7.73
C ILE A 244 -10.07 8.47 -8.52
N ASP A 245 -8.98 9.08 -8.97
CA ASP A 245 -9.03 10.31 -9.77
C ASP A 245 -9.71 10.07 -11.12
N CYS A 246 -9.43 8.93 -11.77
CA CYS A 246 -10.13 8.51 -12.99
C CYS A 246 -11.62 8.27 -12.74
N VAL A 247 -12.00 7.63 -11.61
CA VAL A 247 -13.40 7.43 -11.23
C VAL A 247 -14.14 8.77 -11.12
N ARG A 248 -13.52 9.80 -10.53
CA ARG A 248 -14.13 11.14 -10.39
C ARG A 248 -14.36 11.82 -11.74
N LEU A 249 -13.45 11.62 -12.70
CA LEU A 249 -13.55 12.22 -14.03
C LEU A 249 -14.51 11.46 -14.96
N LEU A 250 -14.80 10.19 -14.69
CA LEU A 250 -15.61 9.31 -15.55
C LEU A 250 -17.04 9.09 -15.04
N LEU A 251 -17.54 9.93 -14.13
CA LEU A 251 -18.91 9.82 -13.60
C LEU A 251 -19.99 9.98 -14.69
N SER A 252 -19.65 10.52 -15.86
CA SER A 252 -20.54 10.59 -17.04
C SER A 252 -20.91 9.21 -17.60
N GLU A 253 -20.13 8.16 -17.32
CA GLU A 253 -20.41 6.78 -17.75
C GLU A 253 -21.30 6.00 -16.78
N THR A 254 -21.72 6.61 -15.67
CA THR A 254 -22.55 5.94 -14.67
C THR A 254 -23.87 5.42 -15.25
N GLY A 255 -24.32 4.27 -14.75
CA GLY A 255 -25.54 3.60 -15.20
C GLY A 255 -25.35 2.65 -16.39
N LYS A 256 -24.13 2.54 -16.94
CA LYS A 256 -23.77 1.47 -17.88
C LYS A 256 -23.58 0.14 -17.15
N GLN A 257 -23.80 -0.96 -17.87
CA GLN A 257 -23.78 -2.31 -17.32
C GLN A 257 -22.93 -3.24 -18.18
N THR A 258 -22.19 -4.16 -17.54
CA THR A 258 -21.43 -5.19 -18.26
C THR A 258 -22.35 -6.07 -19.11
N THR A 259 -21.84 -6.57 -20.25
CA THR A 259 -22.62 -7.43 -21.15
C THR A 259 -22.35 -8.90 -20.95
N ASP A 260 -21.13 -9.25 -20.53
CA ASP A 260 -20.67 -10.64 -20.42
C ASP A 260 -20.40 -11.04 -18.97
N GLU A 261 -20.36 -12.36 -18.74
CA GLU A 261 -19.98 -12.96 -17.46
C GLU A 261 -18.48 -12.80 -17.20
N TRP A 262 -18.10 -12.53 -15.95
CA TRP A 262 -16.70 -12.31 -15.58
C TRP A 262 -16.41 -12.86 -14.17
N PHE A 263 -15.45 -13.79 -14.04
CA PHE A 263 -15.04 -14.41 -12.76
C PHE A 263 -16.22 -14.77 -11.83
N GLU A 264 -17.16 -15.58 -12.31
CA GLU A 264 -18.36 -16.00 -11.57
C GLU A 264 -19.32 -14.85 -11.20
N SER A 265 -19.08 -13.65 -11.71
CA SER A 265 -20.00 -12.52 -11.60
C SER A 265 -20.93 -12.49 -12.81
N PRO A 266 -22.24 -12.26 -12.59
CA PRO A 266 -23.22 -12.23 -13.67
C PRO A 266 -23.01 -11.00 -14.57
N PRO A 267 -23.57 -11.02 -15.79
CA PRO A 267 -23.69 -9.82 -16.60
C PRO A 267 -24.53 -8.75 -15.89
N GLY A 268 -24.53 -7.55 -16.42
CA GLY A 268 -25.35 -6.47 -15.91
C GLY A 268 -24.74 -5.71 -14.71
N MET A 269 -23.48 -5.95 -14.35
CA MET A 269 -22.86 -5.23 -13.24
C MET A 269 -22.61 -3.77 -13.60
N THR A 270 -22.92 -2.87 -12.67
CA THR A 270 -22.54 -1.44 -12.76
C THR A 270 -21.19 -1.19 -12.10
N ALA A 271 -20.63 0.00 -12.26
CA ALA A 271 -19.39 0.38 -11.61
C ALA A 271 -19.48 0.34 -10.06
N LEU A 272 -20.62 0.74 -9.49
CA LEU A 272 -20.94 0.63 -8.07
C LEU A 272 -20.93 -0.82 -7.59
N MET A 273 -21.50 -1.74 -8.38
CA MET A 273 -21.51 -3.17 -8.05
C MET A 273 -20.12 -3.77 -8.09
N LEU A 274 -19.29 -3.39 -9.06
CA LEU A 274 -17.88 -3.78 -9.12
C LEU A 274 -17.10 -3.24 -7.91
N ALA A 275 -17.35 -1.99 -7.50
CA ALA A 275 -16.72 -1.39 -6.32
C ALA A 275 -17.10 -2.13 -5.04
N VAL A 276 -18.35 -2.57 -4.92
CA VAL A 276 -18.81 -3.41 -3.81
C VAL A 276 -18.18 -4.79 -3.84
N HIS A 277 -18.16 -5.45 -5.00
CA HIS A 277 -17.59 -6.79 -5.18
C HIS A 277 -16.12 -6.84 -4.76
N HIS A 278 -15.37 -5.77 -4.99
CA HIS A 278 -13.96 -5.66 -4.59
C HIS A 278 -13.77 -5.05 -3.19
N ASN A 279 -14.86 -4.72 -2.47
CA ASN A 279 -14.83 -4.09 -1.15
C ASN A 279 -14.09 -2.74 -1.12
N HIS A 280 -14.48 -1.80 -1.98
CA HIS A 280 -13.90 -0.46 -2.08
C HIS A 280 -14.87 0.64 -1.57
N PRO A 281 -15.07 0.80 -0.24
CA PRO A 281 -16.04 1.75 0.32
C PRO A 281 -15.93 3.19 -0.18
N GLU A 282 -14.71 3.70 -0.37
CA GLU A 282 -14.50 5.06 -0.87
C GLU A 282 -15.07 5.27 -2.28
N ILE A 283 -14.88 4.29 -3.17
CA ILE A 283 -15.45 4.33 -4.53
C ILE A 283 -16.96 4.12 -4.48
N VAL A 284 -17.46 3.28 -3.56
CA VAL A 284 -18.89 3.10 -3.30
C VAL A 284 -19.54 4.44 -2.94
N GLU A 285 -18.93 5.23 -2.06
CA GLU A 285 -19.44 6.58 -1.70
C GLU A 285 -19.53 7.52 -2.91
N LEU A 286 -18.56 7.46 -3.82
CA LEU A 286 -18.54 8.30 -5.02
C LEU A 286 -19.62 7.93 -6.04
N LEU A 287 -19.87 6.64 -6.23
CA LEU A 287 -20.80 6.13 -7.25
C LEU A 287 -22.25 6.03 -6.76
N LEU A 288 -22.46 5.94 -5.43
CA LEU A 288 -23.77 5.80 -4.82
C LEU A 288 -24.81 6.83 -5.31
N PRO A 289 -24.50 8.14 -5.46
CA PRO A 289 -25.49 9.12 -5.93
C PRO A 289 -26.04 8.83 -7.32
N TYR A 290 -25.29 8.12 -8.16
CA TYR A 290 -25.58 7.92 -9.58
C TYR A 290 -26.18 6.55 -9.88
N GLU A 291 -25.70 5.50 -9.21
CA GLU A 291 -26.06 4.11 -9.54
C GLU A 291 -26.87 3.38 -8.46
N GLN A 292 -27.27 4.07 -7.39
CA GLN A 292 -28.10 3.47 -6.34
C GLN A 292 -29.35 2.77 -6.92
N ARG A 293 -29.67 1.59 -6.39
CA ARG A 293 -30.86 0.80 -6.71
C ARG A 293 -30.87 0.17 -8.11
N LEU A 294 -29.78 0.27 -8.88
CA LEU A 294 -29.60 -0.53 -10.08
C LEU A 294 -29.41 -2.01 -9.71
N LYS A 295 -29.68 -2.90 -10.67
CA LYS A 295 -29.67 -4.35 -10.49
C LYS A 295 -28.93 -5.02 -11.63
N ASP A 296 -28.16 -6.05 -11.32
CA ASP A 296 -27.51 -6.87 -12.34
C ASP A 296 -28.50 -7.80 -13.06
N SER A 297 -28.00 -8.67 -13.94
CA SER A 297 -28.85 -9.62 -14.66
C SER A 297 -29.46 -10.69 -13.75
N ASN A 298 -28.98 -10.91 -12.53
CA ASN A 298 -29.63 -11.78 -11.53
C ASN A 298 -30.69 -11.03 -10.71
N GLY A 299 -30.80 -9.71 -10.90
CA GLY A 299 -31.64 -8.84 -10.10
C GLY A 299 -30.99 -8.41 -8.79
N GLU A 300 -29.73 -8.77 -8.56
CA GLU A 300 -29.01 -8.44 -7.33
C GLU A 300 -28.63 -6.96 -7.35
N SER A 301 -28.91 -6.27 -6.23
CA SER A 301 -28.46 -4.89 -6.04
C SER A 301 -27.06 -4.87 -5.42
N ALA A 302 -26.43 -3.70 -5.38
CA ALA A 302 -25.13 -3.53 -4.72
C ALA A 302 -25.16 -4.02 -3.26
N LEU A 303 -26.23 -3.76 -2.51
CA LEU A 303 -26.39 -4.27 -1.14
C LEU A 303 -26.46 -5.81 -1.06
N ILE A 304 -27.12 -6.46 -2.01
CA ILE A 304 -27.18 -7.93 -2.08
C ILE A 304 -25.80 -8.51 -2.33
N LEU A 305 -25.04 -7.92 -3.25
CA LEU A 305 -23.65 -8.30 -3.52
C LEU A 305 -22.74 -8.11 -2.30
N ALA A 306 -22.88 -6.99 -1.57
CA ALA A 306 -22.14 -6.75 -0.33
C ALA A 306 -22.41 -7.83 0.72
N ALA A 307 -23.69 -8.18 0.90
CA ALA A 307 -24.13 -9.21 1.84
C ALA A 307 -23.61 -10.60 1.47
N ARG A 308 -23.64 -10.95 0.17
CA ARG A 308 -23.13 -12.21 -0.38
C ARG A 308 -21.62 -12.35 -0.20
N GLY A 309 -20.86 -11.31 -0.58
CA GLY A 309 -19.40 -11.27 -0.46
C GLY A 309 -18.88 -11.15 0.98
N GLY A 310 -19.72 -10.68 1.91
CA GLY A 310 -19.30 -10.40 3.28
C GLY A 310 -18.64 -9.03 3.46
N HIS A 311 -18.89 -8.09 2.54
CA HIS A 311 -18.31 -6.75 2.53
C HIS A 311 -19.07 -5.81 3.46
N PHE A 312 -19.01 -6.09 4.77
CA PHE A 312 -19.77 -5.37 5.78
C PHE A 312 -19.48 -3.87 5.84
N ASN A 313 -18.30 -3.41 5.41
CA ASN A 313 -17.96 -1.98 5.33
C ASN A 313 -18.77 -1.21 4.27
N CYS A 314 -19.28 -1.89 3.23
CA CYS A 314 -20.11 -1.28 2.20
C CYS A 314 -21.58 -1.17 2.62
N ILE A 315 -22.06 -2.04 3.52
CA ILE A 315 -23.48 -2.09 3.93
C ILE A 315 -23.97 -0.76 4.53
N PRO A 316 -23.24 -0.08 5.44
CA PRO A 316 -23.66 1.22 5.97
C PRO A 316 -23.83 2.32 4.93
N LEU A 317 -23.17 2.20 3.77
CA LEU A 317 -23.27 3.15 2.66
C LEU A 317 -24.52 2.87 1.80
N LEU A 318 -24.91 1.60 1.69
CA LEU A 318 -25.94 1.10 0.79
C LEU A 318 -27.34 1.03 1.41
N VAL A 319 -27.58 1.72 2.52
CA VAL A 319 -28.81 1.62 3.31
C VAL A 319 -30.09 1.99 2.53
N LYS A 320 -29.99 2.79 1.46
CA LYS A 320 -31.12 3.12 0.58
C LYS A 320 -31.63 1.95 -0.26
N GLU A 321 -30.87 0.85 -0.33
CA GLU A 321 -31.26 -0.37 -1.02
C GLU A 321 -31.90 -1.40 -0.09
N LEU A 322 -32.06 -1.09 1.20
CA LEU A 322 -32.75 -1.98 2.14
C LEU A 322 -34.13 -2.38 1.64
N GLY A 323 -34.42 -3.67 1.74
CA GLY A 323 -35.65 -4.29 1.30
C GLY A 323 -35.74 -4.60 -0.19
N MET A 324 -34.70 -4.27 -0.98
CA MET A 324 -34.62 -4.74 -2.36
C MET A 324 -34.42 -6.25 -2.40
N GLN A 325 -34.91 -6.85 -3.48
CA GLN A 325 -34.89 -8.29 -3.70
C GLN A 325 -34.34 -8.62 -5.08
N ASP A 326 -33.70 -9.78 -5.23
CA ASP A 326 -33.30 -10.30 -6.53
C ASP A 326 -34.48 -10.92 -7.32
N LYS A 327 -34.20 -11.60 -8.45
CA LYS A 327 -35.24 -12.26 -9.28
C LYS A 327 -35.98 -13.38 -8.55
N ASP A 328 -35.36 -13.94 -7.51
CA ASP A 328 -35.85 -15.03 -6.66
C ASP A 328 -36.54 -14.51 -5.37
N ASP A 329 -36.74 -13.19 -5.29
CA ASP A 329 -37.32 -12.47 -4.15
C ASP A 329 -36.44 -12.53 -2.88
N TRP A 330 -35.15 -12.85 -3.00
CA TRP A 330 -34.22 -12.91 -1.87
C TRP A 330 -33.67 -11.53 -1.53
N THR A 331 -33.60 -11.26 -0.23
CA THR A 331 -33.07 -10.02 0.34
C THR A 331 -31.59 -10.16 0.67
N ALA A 332 -30.91 -9.03 0.89
CA ALA A 332 -29.51 -9.03 1.31
C ALA A 332 -29.31 -9.84 2.61
N LEU A 333 -30.24 -9.74 3.58
CA LEU A 333 -30.18 -10.53 4.81
C LEU A 333 -30.22 -12.05 4.56
N MET A 334 -31.02 -12.51 3.61
CA MET A 334 -31.13 -13.94 3.26
C MET A 334 -29.83 -14.46 2.65
N TRP A 335 -29.20 -13.68 1.77
CA TRP A 335 -27.89 -14.00 1.19
C TRP A 335 -26.77 -13.99 2.24
N ALA A 336 -26.74 -13.00 3.15
CA ALA A 336 -25.77 -12.99 4.25
C ALA A 336 -25.92 -14.22 5.16
N ALA A 337 -27.16 -14.64 5.46
CA ALA A 337 -27.44 -15.84 6.23
C ALA A 337 -26.98 -17.11 5.51
N LEU A 338 -27.20 -17.20 4.20
CA LEU A 338 -26.78 -18.34 3.38
C LEU A 338 -25.25 -18.52 3.40
N TYR A 339 -24.52 -17.43 3.17
CA TYR A 339 -23.05 -17.44 3.08
C TYR A 339 -22.34 -17.31 4.43
N GLY A 340 -23.07 -17.36 5.55
CA GLY A 340 -22.48 -17.35 6.89
C GLY A 340 -21.84 -16.01 7.28
N LYS A 341 -22.28 -14.89 6.71
CA LYS A 341 -21.68 -13.56 6.92
C LYS A 341 -22.30 -12.86 8.14
N ALA A 342 -21.89 -13.27 9.34
CA ALA A 342 -22.49 -12.81 10.60
C ALA A 342 -22.48 -11.28 10.79
N ASP A 343 -21.40 -10.59 10.42
CA ASP A 343 -21.31 -9.12 10.55
C ASP A 343 -22.26 -8.39 9.60
N CYS A 344 -22.44 -8.91 8.38
CA CYS A 344 -23.47 -8.42 7.47
C CYS A 344 -24.87 -8.62 8.06
N VAL A 345 -25.15 -9.79 8.65
CA VAL A 345 -26.44 -10.07 9.32
C VAL A 345 -26.70 -9.06 10.44
N ARG A 346 -25.71 -8.74 11.27
CA ARG A 346 -25.86 -7.73 12.35
C ARG A 346 -26.31 -6.37 11.81
N LEU A 347 -25.74 -5.94 10.69
CA LEU A 347 -26.07 -4.66 10.06
C LEU A 347 -27.41 -4.68 9.30
N LEU A 348 -27.89 -5.86 8.91
CA LEU A 348 -29.11 -6.06 8.13
C LEU A 348 -30.32 -6.51 8.95
N LEU A 349 -30.24 -6.46 10.30
CA LEU A 349 -31.34 -6.90 11.17
C LEU A 349 -32.66 -6.13 10.95
N SER A 350 -32.64 -4.95 10.34
CA SER A 350 -33.88 -4.25 9.95
C SER A 350 -34.68 -4.96 8.85
N GLU A 351 -34.09 -5.93 8.14
CA GLU A 351 -34.79 -6.73 7.11
C GLU A 351 -35.47 -8.01 7.67
N VAL A 352 -35.33 -8.29 8.97
CA VAL A 352 -35.91 -9.50 9.58
C VAL A 352 -37.42 -9.57 9.37
N GLY A 353 -37.91 -10.79 9.16
CA GLY A 353 -39.32 -11.07 8.92
C GLY A 353 -39.78 -10.93 7.47
N ARG A 354 -38.93 -10.44 6.56
CA ARG A 354 -39.17 -10.52 5.10
C ARG A 354 -39.15 -11.96 4.61
N ARG A 355 -39.91 -12.25 3.57
CA ARG A 355 -40.23 -13.61 3.13
C ARG A 355 -40.24 -13.70 1.60
N SER A 356 -39.64 -14.75 1.06
CA SER A 356 -39.73 -15.06 -0.36
C SER A 356 -41.16 -15.43 -0.75
N THR A 357 -41.57 -15.15 -1.99
CA THR A 357 -42.87 -15.62 -2.50
C THR A 357 -42.76 -16.84 -3.43
N LYS A 358 -41.54 -17.17 -3.87
CA LYS A 358 -41.24 -18.24 -4.83
C LYS A 358 -40.43 -19.39 -4.21
N ASN A 359 -40.43 -20.54 -4.89
CA ASN A 359 -39.45 -21.60 -4.66
C ASN A 359 -38.10 -21.13 -5.19
N ASN A 360 -37.04 -21.27 -4.40
CA ASN A 360 -35.69 -20.82 -4.77
C ASN A 360 -34.75 -22.01 -4.81
N LYS A 361 -34.09 -22.19 -5.94
CA LYS A 361 -33.17 -23.29 -6.20
C LYS A 361 -31.75 -22.74 -6.24
N ILE A 362 -30.95 -23.06 -5.23
CA ILE A 362 -29.58 -22.60 -5.12
C ILE A 362 -28.63 -23.77 -5.36
N VAL A 363 -27.65 -23.59 -6.24
CA VAL A 363 -26.59 -24.57 -6.47
C VAL A 363 -25.32 -24.06 -5.80
N MET A 364 -24.76 -24.82 -4.86
CA MET A 364 -23.48 -24.49 -4.21
C MET A 364 -22.63 -25.76 -4.07
N ASN A 365 -21.35 -25.68 -4.45
CA ASN A 365 -20.40 -26.80 -4.37
C ASN A 365 -20.93 -28.09 -5.03
N GLY A 366 -21.63 -27.97 -6.17
CA GLY A 366 -22.25 -29.10 -6.88
C GLY A 366 -23.56 -29.63 -6.28
N ASN A 367 -23.98 -29.13 -5.11
CA ASN A 367 -25.22 -29.55 -4.44
C ASN A 367 -26.34 -28.55 -4.69
N THR A 368 -27.54 -29.06 -4.97
CA THR A 368 -28.75 -28.25 -5.15
C THR A 368 -29.57 -28.21 -3.86
N PHE A 369 -29.86 -27.01 -3.38
CA PHE A 369 -30.71 -26.73 -2.22
C PHE A 369 -31.98 -26.03 -2.68
N ILE A 370 -33.14 -26.44 -2.13
CA ILE A 370 -34.44 -25.83 -2.46
C ILE A 370 -35.02 -25.20 -1.21
N PHE A 371 -35.25 -23.90 -1.26
CA PHE A 371 -35.96 -23.13 -0.25
C PHE A 371 -37.37 -22.81 -0.73
N LEU A 372 -38.36 -23.02 0.12
CA LEU A 372 -39.77 -22.87 -0.23
C LEU A 372 -40.22 -21.40 -0.08
N PRO A 373 -41.38 -21.02 -0.64
CA PRO A 373 -41.98 -19.74 -0.34
C PRO A 373 -42.12 -19.55 1.17
N ARG A 374 -41.99 -18.32 1.62
CA ARG A 374 -42.02 -17.91 3.03
C ARG A 374 -40.82 -18.38 3.85
N THR A 375 -39.77 -18.90 3.22
CA THR A 375 -38.47 -19.09 3.89
C THR A 375 -37.93 -17.74 4.38
N THR A 376 -37.31 -17.76 5.56
CA THR A 376 -36.75 -16.61 6.28
C THR A 376 -35.25 -16.76 6.45
N ALA A 377 -34.55 -15.68 6.81
CA ALA A 377 -33.10 -15.72 7.01
C ALA A 377 -32.69 -16.69 8.15
N LEU A 378 -33.50 -16.83 9.21
CA LEU A 378 -33.30 -17.78 10.30
C LEU A 378 -33.42 -19.23 9.83
N MET A 379 -34.37 -19.53 8.95
CA MET A 379 -34.51 -20.87 8.36
C MET A 379 -33.30 -21.22 7.48
N ILE A 380 -32.80 -20.25 6.71
CA ILE A 380 -31.60 -20.39 5.90
C ILE A 380 -30.37 -20.62 6.79
N ALA A 381 -30.18 -19.80 7.83
CA ALA A 381 -29.07 -19.94 8.77
C ALA A 381 -29.10 -21.28 9.53
N ALA A 382 -30.30 -21.75 9.90
CA ALA A 382 -30.50 -23.04 10.53
C ALA A 382 -30.18 -24.19 9.57
N HIS A 383 -30.54 -24.09 8.29
CA HIS A 383 -30.16 -25.05 7.26
C HIS A 383 -28.65 -25.07 7.02
N ARG A 384 -27.98 -23.92 7.12
CA ARG A 384 -26.54 -23.76 6.85
C ARG A 384 -25.64 -24.06 8.05
N ASN A 385 -26.23 -24.49 9.17
CA ASN A 385 -25.54 -24.74 10.42
C ASN A 385 -24.70 -23.54 10.90
N CYS A 386 -25.31 -22.36 10.96
CA CYS A 386 -24.64 -21.12 11.41
C CYS A 386 -25.13 -20.68 12.81
N PRO A 387 -24.58 -21.21 13.93
CA PRO A 387 -25.02 -20.89 15.29
C PRO A 387 -25.08 -19.40 15.60
N ASP A 388 -24.06 -18.63 15.21
CA ASP A 388 -23.97 -17.20 15.52
C ASP A 388 -25.08 -16.40 14.84
N ILE A 389 -25.37 -16.73 13.59
CA ILE A 389 -26.45 -16.11 12.82
C ILE A 389 -27.81 -16.55 13.35
N VAL A 390 -27.96 -17.82 13.72
CA VAL A 390 -29.17 -18.33 14.38
C VAL A 390 -29.40 -17.55 15.67
N GLN A 391 -28.38 -17.35 16.50
CA GLN A 391 -28.48 -16.59 17.75
C GLN A 391 -28.90 -15.13 17.50
N LEU A 392 -28.39 -14.50 16.43
CA LEU A 392 -28.75 -13.14 16.05
C LEU A 392 -30.19 -13.00 15.56
N LEU A 393 -30.68 -13.96 14.77
CA LEU A 393 -31.99 -13.88 14.12
C LEU A 393 -33.13 -14.48 14.97
N LEU A 394 -32.81 -15.39 15.89
CA LEU A 394 -33.79 -16.11 16.71
C LEU A 394 -34.78 -15.19 17.42
N PRO A 395 -34.39 -14.08 18.09
CA PRO A 395 -35.33 -13.21 18.78
C PRO A 395 -36.42 -12.64 17.85
N TYR A 396 -36.09 -12.42 16.58
CA TYR A 396 -36.92 -11.72 15.61
C TYR A 396 -37.73 -12.64 14.70
N GLU A 397 -37.23 -13.85 14.38
CA GLU A 397 -37.86 -14.72 13.39
C GLU A 397 -38.41 -16.03 13.97
N GLN A 398 -38.20 -16.31 15.27
CA GLN A 398 -38.68 -17.55 15.89
C GLN A 398 -40.17 -17.82 15.65
N GLY A 399 -40.49 -19.07 15.31
CA GLY A 399 -41.87 -19.53 15.09
C GLY A 399 -42.46 -19.14 13.73
N LEU A 400 -41.70 -18.47 12.85
CA LEU A 400 -42.10 -18.33 11.45
C LEU A 400 -42.12 -19.69 10.76
N LYS A 401 -43.02 -19.83 9.79
CA LYS A 401 -43.20 -21.05 8.99
C LYS A 401 -43.12 -20.74 7.50
N ASP A 402 -42.47 -21.63 6.77
CA ASP A 402 -42.52 -21.66 5.32
C ASP A 402 -43.92 -22.05 4.81
N SER A 403 -44.10 -22.18 3.49
CA SER A 403 -45.37 -22.56 2.87
C SER A 403 -45.86 -23.98 3.20
N LYS A 404 -44.98 -24.88 3.68
CA LYS A 404 -45.33 -26.24 4.11
C LYS A 404 -45.45 -26.38 5.63
N GLY A 405 -45.23 -25.29 6.37
CA GLY A 405 -45.35 -25.28 7.83
C GLY A 405 -44.04 -25.56 8.57
N HIS A 406 -42.90 -25.64 7.88
CA HIS A 406 -41.60 -25.91 8.50
C HIS A 406 -41.03 -24.66 9.17
N THR A 407 -40.47 -24.83 10.36
CA THR A 407 -39.78 -23.76 11.12
C THR A 407 -38.25 -23.88 10.98
N ALA A 408 -37.49 -22.93 11.54
CA ALA A 408 -36.03 -23.01 11.55
C ALA A 408 -35.53 -24.30 12.24
N LYS A 409 -36.22 -24.75 13.30
CA LYS A 409 -35.95 -26.04 13.94
C LYS A 409 -36.07 -27.20 12.96
N TRP A 410 -37.07 -27.21 12.09
CA TRP A 410 -37.22 -28.27 11.07
C TRP A 410 -36.02 -28.29 10.12
N TYR A 411 -35.58 -27.12 9.64
CA TYR A 411 -34.41 -27.00 8.75
C TYR A 411 -33.11 -27.50 9.40
N ALA A 412 -32.89 -27.25 10.69
CA ALA A 412 -31.71 -27.77 11.41
C ALA A 412 -31.71 -29.30 11.64
N HIS A 413 -32.87 -29.96 11.52
CA HIS A 413 -32.97 -31.43 11.66
C HIS A 413 -32.92 -32.14 10.31
N ASN A 414 -33.36 -31.49 9.25
CA ASN A 414 -33.52 -32.08 7.91
C ASN A 414 -32.54 -31.50 6.87
N SER A 415 -31.55 -30.74 7.32
CA SER A 415 -30.54 -30.20 6.42
C SER A 415 -29.64 -31.31 5.88
N SER A 416 -29.43 -31.30 4.57
CA SER A 416 -28.40 -32.08 3.88
C SER A 416 -27.03 -31.41 3.91
N TYR A 417 -26.94 -30.18 4.44
CA TYR A 417 -25.69 -29.45 4.56
C TYR A 417 -24.89 -30.06 5.72
N GLY A 418 -23.75 -30.71 5.44
CA GLY A 418 -23.00 -31.49 6.43
C GLY A 418 -22.50 -30.69 7.65
N GLY A 419 -22.18 -31.40 8.74
CA GLY A 419 -21.62 -30.81 9.97
C GLY A 419 -22.38 -31.20 11.24
N ASP A 420 -21.85 -30.80 12.41
CA ASP A 420 -22.51 -31.02 13.70
C ASP A 420 -23.52 -29.89 14.01
N TYR A 421 -24.81 -30.24 14.08
CA TYR A 421 -25.92 -29.32 14.36
C TYR A 421 -26.23 -29.16 15.84
N SER A 422 -25.46 -29.78 16.75
CA SER A 422 -25.76 -29.82 18.18
C SER A 422 -26.02 -28.43 18.78
N GLN A 423 -25.18 -27.43 18.43
CA GLN A 423 -25.32 -26.07 18.93
C GLN A 423 -26.58 -25.36 18.37
N VAL A 424 -26.81 -25.45 17.05
CA VAL A 424 -28.01 -24.88 16.40
C VAL A 424 -29.29 -25.50 16.95
N ARG A 425 -29.30 -26.83 17.15
CA ARG A 425 -30.45 -27.55 17.73
C ARG A 425 -30.71 -27.16 19.17
N THR A 426 -29.66 -26.93 19.97
CA THR A 426 -29.80 -26.40 21.34
C THR A 426 -30.39 -25.00 21.33
N LEU A 427 -29.90 -24.09 20.47
CA LEU A 427 -30.43 -22.73 20.34
C LEU A 427 -31.92 -22.74 19.94
N LEU A 428 -32.32 -23.64 19.04
CA LEU A 428 -33.69 -23.76 18.53
C LEU A 428 -34.60 -24.66 19.39
N LYS A 429 -34.12 -25.18 20.52
CA LYS A 429 -34.89 -26.13 21.35
C LYS A 429 -36.25 -25.58 21.78
N ASN A 430 -36.26 -24.28 22.10
CA ASN A 430 -37.39 -23.52 22.65
C ASN A 430 -37.98 -22.51 21.64
N GLU A 431 -37.86 -22.77 20.34
CA GLU A 431 -38.43 -21.90 19.31
C GLU A 431 -39.95 -21.67 19.51
N GLY A 432 -40.39 -20.41 19.58
CA GLY A 432 -41.82 -20.03 19.63
C GLY A 432 -42.32 -19.42 20.94
N ILE A 433 -41.43 -18.99 21.84
CA ILE A 433 -41.81 -18.44 23.18
C ILE A 433 -42.20 -16.95 23.13
N GLY A 434 -41.85 -16.22 22.06
CA GLY A 434 -42.31 -14.84 21.85
C GLY A 434 -41.38 -14.07 20.91
N ARG A 435 -41.92 -13.25 20.01
CA ARG A 435 -41.15 -12.50 19.01
C ARG A 435 -41.03 -11.03 19.40
N ILE A 436 -39.83 -10.48 19.32
CA ILE A 436 -39.60 -9.03 19.44
C ILE A 436 -39.68 -8.36 18.05
N PRO A 437 -40.14 -7.10 17.97
CA PRO A 437 -40.18 -6.38 16.70
C PRO A 437 -38.76 -6.18 16.13
N PRO A 438 -38.62 -6.01 14.80
CA PRO A 438 -37.35 -5.67 14.16
C PRO A 438 -36.69 -4.45 14.83
N PRO A 439 -35.35 -4.42 14.97
CA PRO A 439 -34.66 -3.24 15.45
C PRO A 439 -34.82 -2.08 14.46
N LEU A 440 -34.81 -0.84 14.97
CA LEU A 440 -34.86 0.39 14.18
C LEU A 440 -33.73 0.44 13.16
N ASN A 441 -34.00 1.03 11.98
CA ASN A 441 -33.06 1.09 10.88
C ASN A 441 -31.76 1.80 11.32
N PRO A 442 -30.56 1.24 11.05
CA PRO A 442 -29.28 1.89 11.31
C PRO A 442 -29.18 3.33 10.77
N ALA A 443 -29.83 3.65 9.64
CA ALA A 443 -29.90 5.03 9.13
C ALA A 443 -30.75 5.97 10.00
N GLU A 444 -31.82 5.48 10.64
CA GLU A 444 -32.59 6.28 11.60
C GLU A 444 -31.77 6.53 12.86
N VAL A 445 -31.02 5.54 13.34
CA VAL A 445 -30.11 5.69 14.49
C VAL A 445 -29.00 6.69 14.18
N LEU A 446 -28.39 6.64 12.98
CA LEU A 446 -27.38 7.61 12.53
C LEU A 446 -27.94 9.02 12.35
N LYS A 447 -29.17 9.14 11.82
CA LYS A 447 -29.87 10.43 11.69
C LYS A 447 -30.18 11.02 13.06
N LEU A 448 -30.75 10.24 13.96
CA LEU A 448 -31.00 10.63 15.35
C LEU A 448 -29.71 11.02 16.08
N ARG A 449 -28.60 10.31 15.83
CA ARG A 449 -27.29 10.67 16.41
C ARG A 449 -26.75 11.99 15.86
N LYS A 450 -26.92 12.27 14.57
CA LYS A 450 -26.62 13.59 13.97
C LYS A 450 -27.50 14.69 14.56
N ASP A 451 -28.80 14.44 14.72
CA ASP A 451 -29.76 15.38 15.29
C ASP A 451 -29.44 15.69 16.77
N VAL A 452 -29.07 14.67 17.56
CA VAL A 452 -28.58 14.84 18.94
C VAL A 452 -27.28 15.64 18.99
N GLY A 453 -26.35 15.39 18.07
CA GLY A 453 -25.11 16.16 17.95
C GLY A 453 -25.36 17.64 17.65
N LYS A 454 -26.34 17.93 16.77
CA LYS A 454 -26.76 19.30 16.44
C LYS A 454 -27.46 20.01 17.61
N LEU A 455 -28.29 19.28 18.35
CA LEU A 455 -28.91 19.80 19.57
C LEU A 455 -27.89 20.05 20.69
N ALA A 456 -26.84 19.23 20.79
CA ALA A 456 -25.76 19.43 21.76
C ALA A 456 -24.95 20.71 21.47
N THR A 457 -24.65 21.01 20.21
CA THR A 457 -23.96 22.26 19.83
C THR A 457 -24.85 23.48 20.03
N GLU A 458 -26.15 23.39 19.74
CA GLU A 458 -27.13 24.44 20.07
C GLU A 458 -27.21 24.68 21.59
N ASN A 459 -27.17 23.63 22.41
CA ASN A 459 -27.18 23.74 23.87
C ASN A 459 -25.94 24.46 24.43
N GLU A 460 -24.75 24.15 23.91
CA GLU A 460 -23.52 24.85 24.32
C GLU A 460 -23.53 26.32 23.86
N SER A 461 -24.07 26.62 22.68
CA SER A 461 -24.28 27.99 22.22
C SER A 461 -25.22 28.78 23.16
N LEU A 462 -26.34 28.16 23.58
CA LEU A 462 -27.28 28.76 24.52
C LEU A 462 -26.68 28.97 25.91
N LYS A 463 -25.85 28.03 26.41
CA LYS A 463 -25.12 28.20 27.67
C LYS A 463 -24.16 29.39 27.63
N ASN A 464 -23.41 29.54 26.54
CA ASN A 464 -22.51 30.68 26.36
C ASN A 464 -23.28 32.00 26.36
N LYS A 465 -24.45 32.03 25.70
CA LYS A 465 -25.32 33.21 25.67
C LYS A 465 -25.93 33.53 27.04
N LEU A 466 -26.29 32.50 27.82
CA LEU A 466 -26.76 32.66 29.21
C LEU A 466 -25.64 33.21 30.12
N SER A 467 -24.41 32.74 29.95
CA SER A 467 -23.24 33.24 30.68
C SER A 467 -23.02 34.73 30.41
N GLN A 468 -23.08 35.13 29.13
CA GLN A 468 -22.95 36.53 28.71
C GLN A 468 -24.04 37.41 29.33
N LEU A 469 -25.30 36.97 29.29
CA LEU A 469 -26.44 37.68 29.91
C LEU A 469 -26.31 37.80 31.43
N ASN A 470 -25.76 36.79 32.10
CA ASN A 470 -25.50 36.85 33.55
C ASN A 470 -24.40 37.87 33.88
N GLN A 471 -23.38 37.96 33.04
CA GLN A 471 -22.31 38.94 33.20
C GLN A 471 -22.84 40.38 32.97
N GLU A 472 -23.69 40.59 31.96
CA GLU A 472 -24.38 41.86 31.73
C GLU A 472 -25.30 42.25 32.89
N ASN A 473 -26.07 41.30 33.44
CA ASN A 473 -26.90 41.53 34.62
C ASN A 473 -26.07 41.92 35.85
N SER A 474 -24.89 41.33 36.04
CA SER A 474 -24.00 41.70 37.14
C SER A 474 -23.48 43.14 37.00
N SER A 475 -23.18 43.56 35.77
CA SER A 475 -22.76 44.93 35.44
C SER A 475 -23.88 45.94 35.68
N LEU A 476 -25.10 45.64 35.22
CA LEU A 476 -26.28 46.45 35.45
C LEU A 476 -26.61 46.59 36.94
N ARG A 477 -26.44 45.53 37.74
CA ARG A 477 -26.61 45.59 39.20
C ARG A 477 -25.59 46.52 39.86
N GLN A 478 -24.34 46.53 39.40
CA GLN A 478 -23.31 47.46 39.89
C GLN A 478 -23.62 48.90 39.49
N GLN A 479 -24.12 49.13 38.28
CA GLN A 479 -24.56 50.46 37.82
C GLN A 479 -25.76 50.97 38.63
N LEU A 480 -26.75 50.11 38.90
CA LEU A 480 -27.89 50.44 39.75
C LEU A 480 -27.45 50.79 41.18
N GLN A 481 -26.50 50.05 41.74
CA GLN A 481 -25.96 50.34 43.07
C GLN A 481 -25.23 51.70 43.13
N LYS A 482 -24.56 52.08 42.03
CA LYS A 482 -23.93 53.41 41.89
C LYS A 482 -24.98 54.52 41.77
N ALA A 483 -26.01 54.31 40.94
CA ALA A 483 -27.12 55.26 40.77
C ALA A 483 -27.92 55.45 42.08
N ASN A 484 -28.13 54.39 42.87
CA ASN A 484 -28.78 54.50 44.18
C ASN A 484 -27.97 55.37 45.14
N LYS A 485 -26.63 55.23 45.17
CA LYS A 485 -25.77 56.10 45.98
C LYS A 485 -25.79 57.55 45.51
N GLU A 486 -25.88 57.79 44.20
CA GLU A 486 -26.03 59.14 43.63
C GLU A 486 -27.41 59.75 43.98
N ASN A 487 -28.46 58.93 44.03
CA ASN A 487 -29.78 59.33 44.50
C ASN A 487 -29.81 59.65 46.00
N ASP A 488 -29.10 58.90 46.83
CA ASP A 488 -28.97 59.19 48.26
C ASP A 488 -28.28 60.55 48.49
N ILE A 489 -27.27 60.88 47.68
CA ILE A 489 -26.57 62.17 47.69
C ILE A 489 -27.49 63.32 47.20
N LEU A 490 -28.33 63.06 46.21
CA LEU A 490 -29.33 64.03 45.73
C LEU A 490 -30.46 64.23 46.75
N HIS A 491 -30.86 63.20 47.49
CA HIS A 491 -31.84 63.30 48.57
C HIS A 491 -31.34 64.22 49.70
N GLU A 492 -30.05 64.16 50.03
CA GLU A 492 -29.41 65.04 51.00
C GLU A 492 -29.34 66.51 50.51
N GLN A 493 -29.27 66.73 49.19
CA GLN A 493 -29.32 68.08 48.58
C GLN A 493 -30.74 68.66 48.46
N PHE A 494 -31.77 67.81 48.44
CA PHE A 494 -33.17 68.24 48.35
C PHE A 494 -33.78 68.62 49.70
N GLU A 495 -33.18 68.22 50.83
CA GLU A 495 -33.62 68.65 52.17
C GLU A 495 -33.33 70.14 52.47
N ASP A 496 -32.44 70.79 51.72
CA ASP A 496 -32.12 72.22 51.86
C ASP A 496 -33.00 73.15 50.98
N LYS A 497 -33.96 72.58 50.24
CA LYS A 497 -34.96 73.32 49.43
C LYS A 497 -36.37 73.18 49.98
N GLY A 498 -36.52 72.95 51.28
CA GLY A 498 -37.80 72.70 51.96
C GLY A 498 -38.77 73.89 52.10
N ARG A 499 -38.76 74.92 51.25
CA ARG A 499 -39.56 76.14 51.55
C ARG A 499 -40.36 76.78 50.42
N GLN A 500 -40.36 76.23 49.21
CA GLN A 500 -41.18 76.77 48.13
C GLN A 500 -42.17 75.73 47.60
N ASP A 501 -43.43 76.02 47.92
CA ASP A 501 -44.57 75.88 47.02
C ASP A 501 -45.52 74.71 47.30
N ASN A 502 -46.15 74.86 48.47
CA ASN A 502 -47.51 74.44 48.87
C ASN A 502 -48.64 74.75 47.86
N THR A 503 -48.35 75.03 46.60
CA THR A 503 -49.33 75.23 45.51
C THR A 503 -49.50 74.00 44.62
N ARG A 504 -48.74 72.92 44.85
CA ARG A 504 -48.83 71.65 44.07
C ARG A 504 -49.81 70.62 44.64
N ILE A 505 -50.35 70.88 45.83
CA ILE A 505 -51.24 69.99 46.57
C ILE A 505 -52.60 69.83 45.87
N ASP A 506 -53.05 70.83 45.11
CA ASP A 506 -54.31 70.74 44.35
C ASP A 506 -54.15 69.94 43.03
N GLN A 507 -52.94 69.77 42.50
CA GLN A 507 -52.66 68.88 41.36
C GLN A 507 -52.58 67.40 41.77
N LEU A 508 -52.10 67.12 42.99
CA LEU A 508 -51.95 65.75 43.51
C LEU A 508 -53.28 65.02 43.69
N THR A 509 -54.39 65.74 43.84
CA THR A 509 -55.73 65.13 43.98
C THR A 509 -56.21 64.45 42.68
N ALA A 510 -55.71 64.88 41.51
CA ALA A 510 -55.96 64.19 40.23
C ALA A 510 -54.99 63.00 40.00
N GLU A 511 -53.74 63.10 40.47
CA GLU A 511 -52.75 62.00 40.40
C GLU A 511 -53.13 60.80 41.30
N VAL A 512 -53.77 61.02 42.45
CA VAL A 512 -54.28 59.93 43.32
C VAL A 512 -55.28 59.03 42.59
N SER A 513 -56.03 59.57 41.62
CA SER A 513 -56.97 58.80 40.80
C SER A 513 -56.26 57.93 39.76
N SER A 514 -55.18 58.43 39.17
CA SER A 514 -54.31 57.68 38.24
C SER A 514 -53.49 56.61 38.96
N LEU A 515 -52.99 56.92 40.16
CA LEU A 515 -52.27 55.97 41.02
C LEU A 515 -53.17 54.82 41.49
N LYS A 516 -54.47 55.06 41.69
CA LYS A 516 -55.44 53.99 41.99
C LYS A 516 -55.58 53.00 40.84
N GLN A 517 -55.58 53.49 39.60
CA GLN A 517 -55.62 52.65 38.39
C GLN A 517 -54.30 51.90 38.13
N GLN A 518 -53.16 52.51 38.48
CA GLN A 518 -51.86 51.83 38.45
C GLN A 518 -51.75 50.76 39.55
N LEU A 519 -52.34 50.98 40.72
CA LEU A 519 -52.40 50.00 41.81
C LEU A 519 -53.25 48.77 41.44
N ASP A 520 -54.39 48.95 40.76
CA ASP A 520 -55.21 47.84 40.28
C ASP A 520 -54.52 47.03 39.16
N ASN A 521 -53.71 47.69 38.32
CA ASN A 521 -52.87 47.00 37.33
C ASN A 521 -51.72 46.22 37.99
N ALA A 522 -51.07 46.79 39.01
CA ALA A 522 -50.04 46.12 39.79
C ALA A 522 -50.59 44.94 40.61
N ILE A 523 -51.84 45.00 41.09
CA ILE A 523 -52.53 43.88 41.75
C ILE A 523 -52.84 42.76 40.75
N ASN A 524 -53.21 43.08 39.51
CA ASN A 524 -53.44 42.08 38.46
C ASN A 524 -52.13 41.46 37.94
N GLU A 525 -51.04 42.22 37.86
CA GLU A 525 -49.70 41.70 37.61
C GLU A 525 -49.19 40.85 38.78
N SER A 526 -49.44 41.25 40.02
CA SER A 526 -49.13 40.45 41.22
C SER A 526 -49.89 39.12 41.22
N LYS A 527 -51.16 39.09 40.78
CA LYS A 527 -51.92 37.83 40.58
C LYS A 527 -51.35 36.96 39.44
N ARG A 528 -50.86 37.56 38.35
CA ARG A 528 -50.16 36.84 37.27
C ARG A 528 -48.80 36.30 37.74
N HIS A 529 -48.05 37.06 38.52
CA HIS A 529 -46.81 36.62 39.17
C HIS A 529 -47.07 35.53 40.20
N ALA A 530 -48.16 35.58 40.97
CA ALA A 530 -48.55 34.52 41.89
C ALA A 530 -48.87 33.20 41.16
N LYS A 531 -49.58 33.27 40.03
CA LYS A 531 -49.85 32.11 39.14
C LYS A 531 -48.55 31.56 38.53
N MET A 532 -47.68 32.44 38.05
CA MET A 532 -46.37 32.07 37.49
C MET A 532 -45.45 31.48 38.57
N CYS A 533 -45.51 31.96 39.81
CA CYS A 533 -44.82 31.37 40.95
C CYS A 533 -45.39 30.00 41.33
N GLU A 534 -46.71 29.78 41.23
CA GLU A 534 -47.33 28.46 41.39
C GLU A 534 -46.86 27.46 40.31
N ASP A 535 -46.79 27.90 39.05
CA ASP A 535 -46.33 27.08 37.94
C ASP A 535 -44.81 26.82 38.01
N LEU A 536 -44.02 27.81 38.45
CA LEU A 536 -42.59 27.65 38.75
C LEU A 536 -42.37 26.73 39.96
N GLN A 537 -43.24 26.78 40.97
CA GLN A 537 -43.17 25.88 42.13
C GLN A 537 -43.49 24.44 41.70
N LYS A 538 -44.50 24.22 40.84
CA LYS A 538 -44.77 22.91 40.25
C LYS A 538 -43.62 22.39 39.39
N ALA A 539 -43.02 23.25 38.57
CA ALA A 539 -41.85 22.89 37.76
C ALA A 539 -40.61 22.61 38.63
N SER A 540 -40.42 23.38 39.71
CA SER A 540 -39.36 23.15 40.70
C SER A 540 -39.59 21.85 41.46
N ASP A 541 -40.83 21.52 41.81
CA ASP A 541 -41.18 20.27 42.49
C ASP A 541 -41.02 19.05 41.57
N GLN A 542 -41.35 19.19 40.28
CA GLN A 542 -41.07 18.18 39.24
C GLN A 542 -39.56 18.01 39.00
N ASN A 543 -38.80 19.10 38.92
CA ASN A 543 -37.35 19.04 38.80
C ASN A 543 -36.71 18.43 40.05
N ARG A 544 -37.23 18.72 41.24
CA ARG A 544 -36.78 18.08 42.49
C ARG A 544 -37.09 16.58 42.49
N ALA A 545 -38.25 16.16 41.96
CA ALA A 545 -38.57 14.75 41.79
C ALA A 545 -37.64 14.06 40.78
N LEU A 546 -37.31 14.73 39.67
CA LEU A 546 -36.39 14.22 38.65
C LEU A 546 -34.95 14.14 39.18
N ILE A 547 -34.49 15.17 39.90
CA ILE A 547 -33.18 15.18 40.57
C ILE A 547 -33.11 14.04 41.57
N ASN A 548 -34.16 13.83 42.38
CA ASN A 548 -34.23 12.73 43.33
C ASN A 548 -34.14 11.37 42.61
N ALA A 549 -34.88 11.18 41.51
CA ALA A 549 -34.84 9.98 40.68
C ALA A 549 -33.43 9.73 40.10
N LEU A 550 -32.79 10.77 39.57
CA LEU A 550 -31.43 10.70 39.03
C LEU A 550 -30.38 10.46 40.11
N THR A 551 -30.56 11.01 41.33
CA THR A 551 -29.67 10.69 42.46
C THR A 551 -29.85 9.25 42.95
N THR A 552 -31.06 8.70 42.93
CA THR A 552 -31.26 7.27 43.22
C THR A 552 -30.64 6.39 42.15
N GLU A 553 -30.76 6.74 40.87
CA GLU A 553 -30.11 6.00 39.77
C GLU A 553 -28.59 6.13 39.81
N LYS A 554 -28.06 7.30 40.17
CA LYS A 554 -26.62 7.49 40.42
C LYS A 554 -26.14 6.62 41.58
N ALA A 555 -26.91 6.52 42.66
CA ALA A 555 -26.56 5.69 43.81
C ALA A 555 -26.56 4.19 43.44
N THR A 556 -27.55 3.72 42.68
CA THR A 556 -27.58 2.32 42.22
C THR A 556 -26.45 2.00 41.25
N LEU A 557 -26.10 2.92 40.35
CA LEU A 557 -24.96 2.78 39.45
C LEU A 557 -23.62 2.82 40.21
N GLN A 558 -23.49 3.66 41.23
CA GLN A 558 -22.30 3.68 42.10
C GLN A 558 -22.16 2.38 42.89
N GLU A 559 -23.26 1.80 43.36
CA GLU A 559 -23.27 0.50 44.04
C GLU A 559 -22.88 -0.64 43.07
N GLN A 560 -23.42 -0.64 41.84
CA GLN A 560 -23.02 -1.59 40.79
C GLN A 560 -21.55 -1.44 40.40
N LEU A 561 -21.05 -0.21 40.31
CA LEU A 561 -19.64 0.07 40.03
C LEU A 561 -18.74 -0.39 41.18
N SER A 562 -19.14 -0.16 42.43
CA SER A 562 -18.39 -0.65 43.59
C SER A 562 -18.35 -2.17 43.65
N LYS A 563 -19.45 -2.83 43.31
CA LYS A 563 -19.54 -4.30 43.27
C LYS A 563 -18.66 -4.90 42.18
N THR A 564 -18.68 -4.30 40.98
CA THR A 564 -17.82 -4.73 39.85
C THR A 564 -16.33 -4.47 40.12
N ILE A 565 -15.98 -3.35 40.77
CA ILE A 565 -14.60 -3.10 41.21
C ILE A 565 -14.14 -4.17 42.22
N GLU A 566 -15.00 -4.57 43.14
CA GLU A 566 -14.67 -5.60 44.13
C GLU A 566 -14.57 -7.00 43.50
N ASP A 567 -15.42 -7.32 42.52
CA ASP A 567 -15.32 -8.54 41.73
C ASP A 567 -14.02 -8.58 40.91
N LEU A 568 -13.62 -7.46 40.31
CA LEU A 568 -12.35 -7.33 39.57
C LEU A 568 -11.13 -7.43 40.49
N LYS A 569 -11.19 -6.86 41.70
CA LYS A 569 -10.12 -7.01 42.70
C LYS A 569 -9.96 -8.46 43.15
N ARG A 570 -11.07 -9.19 43.35
CA ARG A 570 -11.03 -10.64 43.64
C ARG A 570 -10.43 -11.42 42.48
N ALA A 571 -10.86 -11.16 41.23
CA ALA A 571 -10.28 -11.80 40.05
C ALA A 571 -8.77 -11.51 39.91
N LEU A 572 -8.35 -10.28 40.19
CA LEU A 572 -6.93 -9.90 40.16
C LEU A 572 -6.12 -10.58 41.30
N ALA A 573 -6.72 -10.77 42.47
CA ALA A 573 -6.09 -11.50 43.58
C ALA A 573 -5.95 -13.00 43.25
N ASP A 574 -6.97 -13.61 42.64
CA ASP A 574 -6.93 -14.99 42.18
C ASP A 574 -5.89 -15.18 41.07
N GLN A 575 -5.80 -14.23 40.14
CA GLN A 575 -4.78 -14.23 39.08
C GLN A 575 -3.37 -14.05 39.66
N LYS A 576 -3.19 -13.20 40.68
CA LYS A 576 -1.91 -13.07 41.40
C LYS A 576 -1.53 -14.36 42.13
N ALA A 577 -2.48 -15.07 42.73
CA ALA A 577 -2.24 -16.36 43.37
C ALA A 577 -1.87 -17.45 42.35
N GLN A 578 -2.52 -17.47 41.18
CA GLN A 578 -2.13 -18.35 40.07
C GLN A 578 -0.73 -18.04 39.55
N ASN A 579 -0.39 -16.76 39.35
CA ASN A 579 0.95 -16.37 38.93
C ASN A 579 2.02 -16.74 39.97
N LEU A 580 1.74 -16.61 41.27
CA LEU A 580 2.68 -17.05 42.31
C LEU A 580 2.87 -18.57 42.32
N THR A 581 1.82 -19.33 41.96
CA THR A 581 1.88 -20.79 41.84
C THR A 581 2.69 -21.20 40.60
N LEU A 582 2.46 -20.53 39.48
CA LEU A 582 3.25 -20.70 38.25
C LEU A 582 4.70 -20.28 38.44
N GLU A 583 4.99 -19.21 39.18
CA GLU A 583 6.36 -18.83 39.53
C GLU A 583 7.04 -19.91 40.37
N LYS A 584 6.33 -20.52 41.32
CA LYS A 584 6.84 -21.66 42.09
C LYS A 584 7.12 -22.87 41.19
N GLU A 585 6.21 -23.21 40.28
CA GLU A 585 6.42 -24.28 39.29
C GLU A 585 7.59 -23.97 38.35
N VAL A 586 7.74 -22.73 37.89
CA VAL A 586 8.88 -22.29 37.07
C VAL A 586 10.18 -22.36 37.87
N THR A 587 10.18 -22.01 39.15
CA THR A 587 11.37 -22.18 40.00
C THR A 587 11.71 -23.65 40.23
N GLN A 588 10.70 -24.52 40.36
CA GLN A 588 10.89 -25.96 40.52
C GLN A 588 11.38 -26.61 39.21
N LEU A 589 10.84 -26.19 38.06
CA LEU A 589 11.32 -26.60 36.75
C LEU A 589 12.73 -26.06 36.46
N ARG A 590 13.10 -24.91 37.02
CA ARG A 590 14.48 -24.38 36.96
C ARG A 590 15.43 -25.20 37.82
N THR A 591 15.02 -25.65 39.00
CA THR A 591 15.83 -26.57 39.82
C THR A 591 15.95 -27.93 39.16
N GLU A 592 14.86 -28.48 38.61
CA GLU A 592 14.89 -29.76 37.86
C GLU A 592 15.70 -29.62 36.56
N SER A 593 15.67 -28.47 35.90
CA SER A 593 16.54 -28.16 34.76
C SER A 593 18.01 -28.05 35.17
N HIS A 594 18.29 -27.53 36.38
CA HIS A 594 19.63 -27.51 36.94
C HIS A 594 20.12 -28.91 37.30
N ASP A 595 19.26 -29.74 37.90
CA ASP A 595 19.55 -31.15 38.21
C ASP A 595 19.72 -31.98 36.93
N MET A 596 18.94 -31.71 35.89
CA MET A 596 19.11 -32.29 34.55
C MET A 596 20.39 -31.81 33.86
N LYS A 597 20.83 -30.57 34.09
CA LYS A 597 22.15 -30.09 33.66
C LYS A 597 23.26 -30.77 34.43
N ASP A 598 23.09 -31.01 35.73
CA ASP A 598 24.09 -31.69 36.56
C ASP A 598 24.16 -33.19 36.23
N LEU A 599 23.02 -33.81 35.89
CA LEU A 599 22.94 -35.18 35.34
C LEU A 599 23.53 -35.26 33.94
N ARG A 600 23.31 -34.26 33.06
CA ARG A 600 23.98 -34.17 31.75
C ARG A 600 25.48 -33.97 31.89
N ARG A 601 25.93 -33.13 32.83
CA ARG A 601 27.34 -32.97 33.17
C ARG A 601 27.95 -34.27 33.68
N ARG A 602 27.25 -35.02 34.54
CA ARG A 602 27.70 -36.35 35.00
C ARG A 602 27.68 -37.40 33.89
N LEU A 603 26.72 -37.32 32.96
CA LEU A 603 26.67 -38.19 31.78
C LEU A 603 27.82 -37.85 30.81
N GLU A 604 28.12 -36.57 30.62
CA GLU A 604 29.29 -36.09 29.87
C GLU A 604 30.59 -36.46 30.58
N GLU A 605 30.67 -36.40 31.92
CA GLU A 605 31.82 -36.88 32.70
C GLU A 605 32.01 -38.39 32.53
N VAL A 606 30.94 -39.19 32.51
CA VAL A 606 30.99 -40.64 32.27
C VAL A 606 31.30 -40.97 30.80
N GLU A 607 30.77 -40.20 29.85
CA GLU A 607 31.06 -40.32 28.42
C GLU A 607 32.50 -39.88 28.11
N GLU A 608 33.02 -38.89 28.82
CA GLU A 608 34.40 -38.43 28.75
C GLU A 608 35.33 -39.40 29.49
N GLU A 609 34.95 -39.99 30.62
CA GLU A 609 35.70 -41.09 31.24
C GLU A 609 35.78 -42.31 30.32
N LYS A 610 34.69 -42.63 29.61
CA LYS A 610 34.65 -43.65 28.56
C LYS A 610 35.53 -43.26 27.37
N ARG A 611 35.55 -41.97 26.99
CA ARG A 611 36.38 -41.44 25.90
C ARG A 611 37.86 -41.43 26.28
N ILE A 612 38.20 -41.08 27.53
CA ILE A 612 39.53 -41.11 28.14
C ILE A 612 40.02 -42.55 28.30
N LEU A 613 39.17 -43.52 28.67
CA LEU A 613 39.52 -44.94 28.65
C LEU A 613 39.82 -45.47 27.23
N LEU A 614 39.09 -44.96 26.22
CA LEU A 614 39.35 -45.24 24.80
C LEU A 614 40.58 -44.49 24.26
N GLN A 615 40.91 -43.31 24.80
CA GLN A 615 42.09 -42.48 24.46
C GLN A 615 43.37 -42.95 25.17
N ASN A 616 43.27 -43.50 26.38
CA ASN A 616 44.39 -44.08 27.14
C ASN A 616 44.89 -45.39 26.50
N LEU A 617 44.09 -46.03 25.63
CA LEU A 617 44.51 -47.13 24.76
C LEU A 617 45.23 -46.65 23.49
N ALA A 618 45.15 -45.35 23.17
CA ALA A 618 45.72 -44.73 21.98
C ALA A 618 46.72 -43.63 22.37
N ALA A 619 47.89 -44.08 22.82
CA ALA A 619 49.15 -43.32 22.81
C ALA A 619 49.22 -42.05 23.66
N VAL A 620 49.77 -42.23 24.87
CA VAL A 620 51.01 -41.58 25.31
C VAL A 620 51.42 -40.34 24.49
N GLY A 621 51.19 -39.17 25.06
CA GLY A 621 52.06 -38.01 24.89
C GLY A 621 51.58 -36.89 23.97
N GLY A 622 51.12 -35.78 24.59
CA GLY A 622 51.57 -34.45 24.18
C GLY A 622 50.51 -33.39 23.78
N ARG A 623 50.02 -32.65 24.80
CA ARG A 623 49.62 -31.21 24.85
C ARG A 623 48.46 -30.65 23.97
N LEU A 624 47.33 -30.41 24.65
CA LEU A 624 46.66 -29.12 25.00
C LEU A 624 46.09 -28.16 23.90
N PRO A 625 45.03 -27.36 24.17
CA PRO A 625 43.60 -27.66 23.92
C PRO A 625 42.85 -26.52 23.14
N PRO A 626 41.52 -26.61 22.96
CA PRO A 626 40.70 -25.38 23.00
C PRO A 626 39.52 -25.45 23.99
N ALA A 627 39.08 -24.24 24.35
CA ALA A 627 38.22 -23.89 25.46
C ALA A 627 36.75 -23.61 25.06
N ARG A 628 35.94 -23.47 26.12
CA ARG A 628 34.52 -23.13 26.29
C ARG A 628 33.83 -22.30 25.19
N GLU A 629 32.55 -22.64 24.97
CA GLU A 629 31.58 -21.97 24.09
C GLU A 629 31.19 -20.56 24.58
N ASP A 630 31.48 -19.53 23.78
CA ASP A 630 31.05 -18.14 23.98
C ASP A 630 30.07 -17.68 22.89
N SER A 631 28.94 -17.08 23.29
CA SER A 631 27.97 -16.41 22.40
C SER A 631 28.43 -14.98 22.06
N SER A 632 29.51 -14.84 21.28
CA SER A 632 30.07 -13.55 20.82
C SER A 632 29.55 -13.12 19.44
N LEU A 633 29.75 -11.85 19.06
CA LEU A 633 29.47 -11.32 17.71
C LEU A 633 30.14 -12.17 16.62
N ILE A 634 31.41 -12.54 16.83
CA ILE A 634 32.19 -13.40 15.94
C ILE A 634 31.54 -14.78 15.82
N SER A 635 31.15 -15.41 16.93
CA SER A 635 30.47 -16.72 16.91
C SER A 635 29.13 -16.68 16.16
N SER A 636 28.44 -15.55 16.21
CA SER A 636 27.15 -15.34 15.55
C SER A 636 27.30 -15.08 14.05
N ALA A 637 28.35 -14.34 13.64
CA ALA A 637 28.73 -14.15 12.24
C ALA A 637 29.20 -15.47 11.60
N ILE A 638 29.88 -16.33 12.36
CA ILE A 638 30.25 -17.67 11.91
C ILE A 638 29.01 -18.52 11.61
N ARG A 639 27.96 -18.40 12.44
CA ARG A 639 26.69 -19.14 12.31
C ARG A 639 25.67 -18.52 11.34
N GLY A 640 25.85 -17.27 10.93
CA GLY A 640 24.88 -16.54 10.09
C GLY A 640 23.61 -16.12 10.82
N ASP A 641 23.65 -16.03 12.16
CA ASP A 641 22.49 -15.66 12.98
C ASP A 641 22.33 -14.13 13.03
N LEU A 642 21.63 -13.57 12.04
CA LEU A 642 21.37 -12.14 11.92
C LEU A 642 20.68 -11.52 13.15
N ASN A 643 19.82 -12.27 13.83
CA ASN A 643 19.06 -11.77 14.98
C ASN A 643 19.97 -11.58 16.20
N THR A 644 20.84 -12.54 16.47
CA THR A 644 21.84 -12.42 17.54
C THR A 644 22.93 -11.41 17.17
N LEU A 645 23.28 -11.32 15.88
CA LEU A 645 24.29 -10.40 15.36
C LEU A 645 23.88 -8.93 15.53
N ARG A 646 22.61 -8.59 15.23
CA ARG A 646 22.04 -7.25 15.47
C ARG A 646 22.09 -6.82 16.94
N ARG A 647 22.08 -7.77 17.88
CA ARG A 647 22.11 -7.48 19.32
C ARG A 647 23.51 -7.23 19.87
N HIS A 648 24.56 -7.54 19.11
CA HIS A 648 25.94 -7.49 19.57
C HIS A 648 26.86 -6.68 18.64
N LEU A 649 26.34 -5.80 17.77
CA LEU A 649 27.20 -4.98 16.88
C LEU A 649 28.06 -3.97 17.64
N ASP A 650 27.81 -3.73 18.93
CA ASP A 650 28.69 -2.98 19.83
C ASP A 650 30.07 -3.64 20.00
N GLN A 651 30.16 -4.95 19.71
CA GLN A 651 31.40 -5.70 19.68
C GLN A 651 32.12 -5.62 18.33
N ALA A 652 31.63 -4.83 17.37
CA ALA A 652 32.26 -4.69 16.06
C ALA A 652 33.70 -4.19 16.18
N GLY A 653 34.58 -4.76 15.36
CA GLY A 653 36.02 -4.48 15.39
C GLY A 653 36.80 -5.33 16.39
N GLN A 654 36.13 -6.13 17.24
CA GLN A 654 36.80 -7.16 18.02
C GLN A 654 37.41 -8.22 17.10
N LYS A 655 38.59 -8.70 17.49
CA LYS A 655 39.35 -9.71 16.76
C LYS A 655 39.46 -10.97 17.60
N ASP A 656 39.31 -12.13 16.96
CA ASP A 656 39.60 -13.40 17.61
C ASP A 656 41.11 -13.65 17.77
N SER A 657 41.48 -14.82 18.28
CA SER A 657 42.88 -15.22 18.47
C SER A 657 43.70 -15.31 17.18
N SER A 658 43.05 -15.38 16.01
CA SER A 658 43.69 -15.33 14.69
C SER A 658 43.77 -13.91 14.10
N GLY A 659 43.23 -12.92 14.82
CA GLY A 659 43.13 -11.55 14.36
C GLY A 659 41.92 -11.27 13.48
N MET A 660 41.03 -12.25 13.26
CA MET A 660 39.89 -12.11 12.35
C MET A 660 38.71 -11.43 13.05
N THR A 661 38.03 -10.55 12.32
CA THR A 661 36.79 -9.90 12.75
C THR A 661 35.55 -10.68 12.30
N ALA A 662 34.37 -10.29 12.80
CA ALA A 662 33.10 -10.93 12.43
C ALA A 662 32.81 -10.83 10.92
N LEU A 663 33.13 -9.70 10.30
CA LEU A 663 33.01 -9.45 8.86
C LEU A 663 33.92 -10.37 8.04
N MET A 664 35.15 -10.61 8.49
CA MET A 664 36.08 -11.51 7.77
C MET A 664 35.59 -12.96 7.81
N HIS A 665 35.04 -13.40 8.95
CA HIS A 665 34.40 -14.72 9.07
C HIS A 665 33.17 -14.85 8.17
N ALA A 666 32.32 -13.83 8.12
CA ALA A 666 31.16 -13.80 7.23
C ALA A 666 31.55 -13.80 5.75
N ALA A 667 32.57 -13.01 5.38
CA ALA A 667 33.10 -12.91 4.02
C ALA A 667 33.75 -14.21 3.54
N SER A 668 34.53 -14.89 4.40
CA SER A 668 35.11 -16.21 4.12
C SER A 668 34.05 -17.30 3.87
N ARG A 669 32.85 -17.12 4.42
CA ARG A 669 31.73 -18.08 4.35
C ARG A 669 30.66 -17.71 3.32
N GLY A 670 30.81 -16.59 2.60
CA GLY A 670 29.85 -16.16 1.58
C GLY A 670 28.51 -15.69 2.15
N GLN A 671 28.47 -15.24 3.41
CA GLN A 671 27.24 -14.80 4.05
C GLN A 671 26.91 -13.35 3.68
N THR A 672 26.35 -13.15 2.48
CA THR A 672 26.09 -11.82 1.90
C THR A 672 25.36 -10.88 2.86
N GLU A 673 24.27 -11.32 3.49
CA GLU A 673 23.46 -10.44 4.34
C GLU A 673 24.17 -10.02 5.64
N VAL A 674 25.02 -10.90 6.18
CA VAL A 674 25.88 -10.56 7.33
C VAL A 674 26.98 -9.60 6.90
N VAL A 675 27.57 -9.81 5.70
CA VAL A 675 28.54 -8.89 5.11
C VAL A 675 27.93 -7.51 4.85
N ARG A 676 26.68 -7.43 4.36
CA ARG A 676 25.97 -6.15 4.18
C ARG A 676 25.82 -5.40 5.49
N LEU A 677 25.48 -6.10 6.57
CA LEU A 677 25.28 -5.51 7.89
C LEU A 677 26.59 -5.07 8.56
N LEU A 678 27.66 -5.86 8.44
CA LEU A 678 28.93 -5.62 9.14
C LEU A 678 29.93 -4.77 8.35
N ARG A 679 29.85 -4.74 7.02
CA ARG A 679 30.78 -3.96 6.18
C ARG A 679 30.90 -2.49 6.62
N PRO A 680 29.82 -1.76 6.95
CA PRO A 680 29.93 -0.38 7.41
C PRO A 680 30.73 -0.22 8.71
N LEU A 681 30.85 -1.28 9.52
CA LEU A 681 31.44 -1.26 10.86
C LEU A 681 32.88 -1.78 10.90
N GLU A 682 33.24 -2.72 10.01
CA GLU A 682 34.52 -3.43 10.07
C GLU A 682 35.34 -3.37 8.77
N ALA A 683 34.93 -2.57 7.79
CA ALA A 683 35.68 -2.42 6.54
C ALA A 683 37.11 -1.90 6.79
N HIS A 684 38.04 -2.31 5.93
CA HIS A 684 39.47 -1.95 5.96
C HIS A 684 40.27 -2.51 7.15
N LEU A 685 39.63 -3.22 8.10
CA LEU A 685 40.35 -3.95 9.13
C LEU A 685 41.11 -5.13 8.52
N GLN A 686 42.25 -5.48 9.13
CA GLN A 686 43.12 -6.56 8.68
C GLN A 686 43.33 -7.62 9.77
N ASP A 687 43.38 -8.89 9.37
CA ASP A 687 43.71 -9.99 10.27
C ASP A 687 45.21 -10.05 10.61
N GLY A 688 45.64 -11.06 11.37
CA GLY A 688 47.04 -11.23 11.74
C GLY A 688 48.02 -11.42 10.57
N ARG A 689 47.54 -11.72 9.35
CA ARG A 689 48.34 -11.82 8.11
C ARG A 689 48.23 -10.56 7.25
N GLY A 690 47.48 -9.55 7.68
CA GLY A 690 47.17 -8.37 6.87
C GLY A 690 45.98 -8.57 5.93
N TRP A 691 45.23 -9.68 6.01
CA TRP A 691 44.12 -9.92 5.08
C TRP A 691 42.89 -9.13 5.47
N THR A 692 42.26 -8.52 4.48
CA THR A 692 40.99 -7.81 4.63
C THR A 692 39.80 -8.75 4.39
N ALA A 693 38.58 -8.31 4.69
CA ALA A 693 37.37 -9.09 4.42
C ALA A 693 37.22 -9.41 2.92
N LEU A 694 37.61 -8.49 2.02
CA LEU A 694 37.64 -8.74 0.58
C LEU A 694 38.59 -9.89 0.20
N MET A 695 39.79 -9.95 0.80
CA MET A 695 40.74 -11.03 0.51
C MET A 695 40.20 -12.39 0.96
N HIS A 696 39.48 -12.42 2.08
CA HIS A 696 38.75 -13.61 2.56
C HIS A 696 37.59 -14.01 1.63
N ALA A 697 36.82 -13.04 1.11
CA ALA A 697 35.76 -13.31 0.13
C ALA A 697 36.32 -13.82 -1.22
N VAL A 698 37.44 -13.25 -1.69
CA VAL A 698 38.14 -13.69 -2.89
C VAL A 698 38.68 -15.10 -2.70
N GLY A 699 39.38 -15.37 -1.60
CA GLY A 699 39.93 -16.69 -1.30
C GLY A 699 38.87 -17.79 -1.17
N GLY A 700 37.64 -17.43 -0.80
CA GLY A 700 36.49 -18.33 -0.76
C GLY A 700 35.65 -18.39 -2.05
N GLY A 701 35.99 -17.61 -3.09
CA GLY A 701 35.25 -17.58 -4.35
C GLY A 701 33.85 -16.94 -4.29
N HIS A 702 33.57 -16.12 -3.27
CA HIS A 702 32.22 -15.59 -2.99
C HIS A 702 31.93 -14.29 -3.76
N GLU A 703 31.46 -14.44 -5.00
CA GLU A 703 31.25 -13.35 -5.98
C GLU A 703 30.44 -12.16 -5.44
N GLU A 704 29.35 -12.42 -4.72
CA GLU A 704 28.48 -11.37 -4.20
C GLU A 704 29.14 -10.57 -3.07
N CYS A 705 29.86 -11.26 -2.17
CA CYS A 705 30.64 -10.63 -1.11
C CYS A 705 31.80 -9.79 -1.69
N VAL A 706 32.47 -10.29 -2.75
CA VAL A 706 33.51 -9.53 -3.47
C VAL A 706 32.94 -8.24 -4.03
N GLY A 707 31.77 -8.28 -4.67
CA GLY A 707 31.09 -7.09 -5.19
C GLY A 707 30.76 -6.05 -4.11
N LEU A 708 30.46 -6.49 -2.89
CA LEU A 708 30.16 -5.59 -1.76
C LEU A 708 31.42 -4.97 -1.15
N LEU A 709 32.57 -5.61 -1.24
CA LEU A 709 33.79 -5.22 -0.53
C LEU A 709 34.86 -4.57 -1.42
N LEU A 710 34.52 -4.19 -2.66
CA LEU A 710 35.45 -3.68 -3.68
C LEU A 710 36.27 -2.43 -3.28
N LEU A 711 35.87 -1.70 -2.24
CA LEU A 711 36.66 -0.57 -1.73
C LEU A 711 37.97 -0.99 -1.06
N GLU A 712 38.08 -2.25 -0.62
CA GLU A 712 39.31 -2.80 -0.04
C GLU A 712 40.30 -3.31 -1.08
N ARG A 713 39.99 -3.21 -2.39
CA ARG A 713 40.76 -3.85 -3.47
C ARG A 713 42.23 -3.46 -3.46
N ASP A 714 42.50 -2.18 -3.21
CA ASP A 714 43.83 -1.60 -3.33
C ASP A 714 44.63 -1.70 -2.01
N LEU A 715 44.03 -2.25 -0.95
CA LEU A 715 44.73 -2.58 0.30
C LEU A 715 45.65 -3.78 0.11
N ARG A 716 46.77 -3.76 0.83
CA ARG A 716 47.82 -4.77 0.73
C ARG A 716 47.93 -5.58 2.01
N ASP A 717 48.11 -6.90 1.87
CA ASP A 717 48.40 -7.78 3.00
C ASP A 717 49.82 -7.57 3.55
N GLY A 718 50.18 -8.31 4.60
CA GLY A 718 51.51 -8.22 5.21
C GLY A 718 52.66 -8.64 4.28
N GLU A 719 52.36 -9.30 3.16
CA GLU A 719 53.31 -9.69 2.11
C GLU A 719 53.29 -8.71 0.92
N GLY A 720 52.48 -7.64 0.99
CA GLY A 720 52.37 -6.62 -0.04
C GLY A 720 51.40 -6.96 -1.19
N ARG A 721 50.64 -8.05 -1.10
CA ARG A 721 49.71 -8.53 -2.12
C ARG A 721 48.35 -7.86 -2.01
N THR A 722 47.73 -7.59 -3.16
CA THR A 722 46.36 -7.07 -3.27
C THR A 722 45.33 -8.20 -3.37
N ALA A 723 44.03 -7.87 -3.29
CA ALA A 723 42.97 -8.85 -3.51
C ALA A 723 43.01 -9.48 -4.93
N GLU A 724 43.52 -8.77 -5.94
CA GLU A 724 43.73 -9.34 -7.29
C GLU A 724 44.88 -10.37 -7.29
N ASP A 725 45.94 -10.14 -6.51
CA ASP A 725 47.03 -11.10 -6.34
C ASP A 725 46.55 -12.38 -5.64
N VAL A 726 45.64 -12.26 -4.67
CA VAL A 726 44.99 -13.42 -4.03
C VAL A 726 44.12 -14.18 -5.04
N ALA A 727 43.38 -13.48 -5.91
CA ALA A 727 42.55 -14.10 -6.94
C ALA A 727 43.38 -14.89 -7.99
N ASN A 728 44.63 -14.49 -8.23
CA ASN A 728 45.52 -15.20 -9.15
C ASN A 728 45.89 -16.62 -8.69
N GLY A 729 45.75 -16.91 -7.40
CA GLY A 729 45.96 -18.23 -6.81
C GLY A 729 44.73 -19.16 -6.88
N LEU A 730 43.57 -18.69 -7.37
CA LEU A 730 42.34 -19.48 -7.46
C LEU A 730 42.33 -20.42 -8.68
N PRO A 731 41.54 -21.51 -8.63
CA PRO A 731 41.29 -22.36 -9.80
C PRO A 731 40.71 -21.57 -10.99
N ASP A 732 41.03 -21.98 -12.22
CA ASP A 732 40.68 -21.24 -13.46
C ASP A 732 39.22 -20.81 -13.56
N GLY A 733 38.28 -21.65 -13.10
CA GLY A 733 36.85 -21.37 -13.13
C GLY A 733 36.40 -20.31 -12.13
N GLU A 734 37.03 -20.20 -10.96
CA GLU A 734 36.74 -19.17 -9.95
C GLU A 734 37.48 -17.88 -10.26
N ARG A 735 38.75 -17.99 -10.67
CA ARG A 735 39.57 -16.85 -11.13
C ARG A 735 38.89 -16.10 -12.28
N GLY A 736 38.32 -16.83 -13.25
CA GLY A 736 37.60 -16.24 -14.38
C GLY A 736 36.33 -15.47 -14.00
N ARG A 737 35.73 -15.77 -12.84
CA ARG A 737 34.53 -15.10 -12.32
C ARG A 737 34.86 -13.94 -11.38
N ILE A 738 35.88 -14.09 -10.54
CA ILE A 738 36.26 -13.10 -9.51
C ILE A 738 37.13 -11.97 -10.07
N THR A 739 38.09 -12.26 -10.96
CA THR A 739 39.02 -11.24 -11.49
C THR A 739 38.30 -10.09 -12.23
N PRO A 740 37.26 -10.33 -13.05
CA PRO A 740 36.49 -9.24 -13.67
C PRO A 740 35.77 -8.34 -12.65
N LEU A 741 35.32 -8.90 -11.51
CA LEU A 741 34.64 -8.15 -10.45
C LEU A 741 35.60 -7.18 -9.76
N LEU A 742 36.82 -7.63 -9.45
CA LEU A 742 37.86 -6.79 -8.85
C LEU A 742 38.26 -5.63 -9.77
N ARG A 743 38.27 -5.82 -11.10
CA ARG A 743 38.62 -4.76 -12.06
C ARG A 743 37.55 -3.69 -12.24
N LYS A 744 36.38 -3.83 -11.60
CA LYS A 744 35.31 -2.82 -11.64
C LYS A 744 35.74 -1.59 -10.82
N LYS A 745 35.89 -0.42 -11.48
CA LYS A 745 36.14 0.85 -10.77
C LYS A 745 34.88 1.27 -10.01
N VAL A 746 35.00 1.43 -8.70
CA VAL A 746 33.97 2.06 -7.85
C VAL A 746 34.22 3.57 -7.91
N GLN A 747 33.29 4.34 -8.46
CA GLN A 747 33.34 5.81 -8.40
C GLN A 747 32.84 6.24 -7.02
N LEU A 748 33.72 6.87 -6.24
CA LEU A 748 33.38 7.58 -5.01
C LEU A 748 33.37 9.08 -5.32
N PRO A 749 32.49 9.87 -4.69
CA PRO A 749 32.48 11.32 -4.83
C PRO A 749 33.70 11.91 -4.12
N ASP A 750 34.30 12.92 -4.72
CA ASP A 750 35.27 13.76 -4.02
C ASP A 750 34.52 14.58 -2.96
N LEU A 751 35.01 14.53 -1.72
CA LEU A 751 34.43 15.27 -0.61
C LEU A 751 35.10 16.66 -0.52
N PRO A 752 34.32 17.73 -0.28
CA PRO A 752 34.85 19.06 0.02
C PRO A 752 35.78 19.04 1.25
N ASP A 753 36.68 20.01 1.35
CA ASP A 753 37.66 20.11 2.44
C ASP A 753 37.00 20.12 3.83
N GLU A 754 35.79 20.70 3.94
CA GLU A 754 34.98 20.74 5.17
C GLU A 754 34.47 19.37 5.62
N LEU A 755 34.45 18.38 4.72
CA LEU A 755 34.05 16.99 4.98
C LEU A 755 35.23 16.03 4.92
N SER A 756 36.47 16.54 4.85
CA SER A 756 37.69 15.72 4.77
C SER A 756 37.93 14.82 5.98
N SER A 757 37.30 15.12 7.12
CA SER A 757 37.27 14.26 8.31
C SER A 757 36.42 12.99 8.16
N PHE A 758 35.61 12.87 7.11
CA PHE A 758 34.76 11.71 6.85
C PHE A 758 35.40 10.79 5.82
N GLN A 759 35.72 9.57 6.25
CA GLN A 759 36.23 8.53 5.35
C GLN A 759 35.07 7.69 4.81
N LEU A 760 34.87 7.68 3.49
CA LEU A 760 33.84 6.84 2.86
C LEU A 760 34.23 5.37 2.93
N THR A 761 33.34 4.53 3.48
CA THR A 761 33.59 3.10 3.73
C THR A 761 32.78 2.18 2.82
N GLY A 762 31.81 2.70 2.05
CA GLY A 762 30.92 1.88 1.24
C GLY A 762 29.83 2.68 0.54
N ARG A 763 29.28 2.14 -0.56
CA ARG A 763 28.00 2.63 -1.11
C ARG A 763 26.85 1.81 -0.51
N LEU A 764 25.88 2.49 0.08
CA LEU A 764 24.69 1.87 0.72
C LEU A 764 23.52 1.77 -0.27
N GLY A 765 23.33 2.76 -1.14
CA GLY A 765 22.24 2.75 -2.12
C GLY A 765 22.22 3.99 -3.01
N ARG A 766 21.35 3.99 -4.04
CA ARG A 766 21.06 5.19 -4.86
C ARG A 766 19.56 5.35 -4.98
N GLY A 767 19.06 6.53 -4.59
CA GLY A 767 17.66 6.91 -4.71
C GLY A 767 17.45 7.93 -5.83
N ALA A 768 16.19 8.38 -5.99
CA ALA A 768 15.81 9.38 -6.99
C ALA A 768 16.51 10.74 -6.81
N PHE A 769 16.94 11.05 -5.58
CA PHE A 769 17.50 12.36 -5.19
C PHE A 769 18.94 12.24 -4.69
N GLY A 770 19.71 11.27 -5.19
CA GLY A 770 21.12 11.14 -4.85
C GLY A 770 21.58 9.76 -4.38
N THR A 771 22.87 9.66 -4.08
CA THR A 771 23.55 8.42 -3.67
C THR A 771 23.90 8.47 -2.19
N VAL A 772 23.68 7.37 -1.47
CA VAL A 772 24.02 7.25 -0.05
C VAL A 772 25.23 6.34 0.12
N PHE A 773 26.21 6.83 0.85
CA PHE A 773 27.44 6.17 1.21
C PHE A 773 27.48 5.94 2.72
N SER A 774 28.16 4.90 3.17
CA SER A 774 28.59 4.78 4.57
C SER A 774 29.89 5.55 4.73
N ALA A 775 30.04 6.22 5.86
CA ALA A 775 31.21 6.99 6.19
C ALA A 775 31.58 6.81 7.66
N TRP A 776 32.84 7.05 8.00
CA TRP A 776 33.34 7.05 9.37
C TRP A 776 34.08 8.35 9.66
N SER A 777 33.96 8.85 10.90
CA SER A 777 34.76 9.96 11.40
C SER A 777 35.13 9.71 12.87
N GLU A 778 36.23 10.30 13.34
CA GLU A 778 36.61 10.23 14.76
C GLU A 778 35.56 10.89 15.68
N GLU A 779 34.91 11.95 15.22
CA GLU A 779 33.95 12.74 16.02
C GLU A 779 32.58 12.03 16.18
N HIS A 780 32.09 11.39 15.12
CA HIS A 780 30.72 10.84 15.08
C HIS A 780 30.67 9.31 14.98
N GLY A 781 31.81 8.64 14.79
CA GLY A 781 31.84 7.21 14.48
C GLY A 781 31.19 6.93 13.12
N ASN A 782 30.42 5.85 13.04
CA ASN A 782 29.77 5.41 11.81
C ASN A 782 28.55 6.28 11.47
N CYS A 783 28.54 6.82 10.26
CA CYS A 783 27.48 7.67 9.74
C CYS A 783 27.11 7.27 8.31
N ALA A 784 25.97 7.78 7.85
CA ALA A 784 25.60 7.75 6.44
C ALA A 784 25.82 9.14 5.83
N LEU A 785 26.40 9.18 4.64
CA LEU A 785 26.64 10.40 3.86
C LEU A 785 25.82 10.32 2.57
N LYS A 786 24.85 11.21 2.42
CA LYS A 786 24.05 11.33 1.20
C LYS A 786 24.56 12.50 0.36
N VAL A 787 24.84 12.20 -0.90
CA VAL A 787 25.25 13.17 -1.93
C VAL A 787 24.08 13.41 -2.86
N VAL A 788 23.66 14.67 -2.98
CA VAL A 788 22.54 15.13 -3.79
C VAL A 788 23.07 16.08 -4.86
N GLU A 789 23.16 15.59 -6.09
CA GLU A 789 23.49 16.41 -7.26
C GLU A 789 22.24 17.15 -7.71
N TYR A 790 22.28 18.48 -7.75
CA TYR A 790 21.15 19.33 -8.14
C TYR A 790 21.46 20.28 -9.31
N GLU A 791 22.62 20.14 -9.95
CA GLU A 791 23.04 20.94 -11.11
C GLU A 791 21.98 20.96 -12.24
N GLU A 792 21.33 19.81 -12.50
CA GLU A 792 20.28 19.67 -13.52
C GLU A 792 18.85 19.92 -12.99
N MET A 793 18.69 20.32 -11.72
CA MET A 793 17.38 20.53 -11.11
C MET A 793 16.82 21.94 -11.37
N GLU A 794 15.49 22.05 -11.37
CA GLU A 794 14.81 23.34 -11.51
C GLU A 794 15.13 24.26 -10.31
N ARG A 795 15.31 25.57 -10.54
CA ARG A 795 15.67 26.54 -9.49
C ARG A 795 14.72 26.52 -8.29
N THR A 796 13.43 26.30 -8.52
CA THR A 796 12.40 26.20 -7.48
C THR A 796 12.64 25.01 -6.54
N ILE A 797 13.18 23.91 -7.06
CA ILE A 797 13.57 22.71 -6.30
C ILE A 797 14.82 23.00 -5.48
N ILE A 798 15.83 23.63 -6.08
CA ILE A 798 17.07 24.03 -5.40
C ILE A 798 16.77 24.97 -4.22
N ASP A 799 15.87 25.94 -4.40
CA ASP A 799 15.45 26.85 -3.33
C ASP A 799 14.70 26.12 -2.20
N SER A 800 13.94 25.07 -2.51
CA SER A 800 13.29 24.23 -1.50
C SER A 800 14.32 23.39 -0.74
N LEU A 801 15.24 22.73 -1.47
CA LEU A 801 16.33 21.93 -0.93
C LEU A 801 17.16 22.73 0.07
N ARG A 802 17.57 23.95 -0.31
CA ARG A 802 18.37 24.85 0.55
C ARG A 802 17.62 25.31 1.80
N ARG A 803 16.31 25.59 1.70
CA ARG A 803 15.49 25.92 2.87
C ARG A 803 15.41 24.76 3.85
N GLU A 804 15.22 23.55 3.34
CA GLU A 804 15.15 22.33 4.16
C GLU A 804 16.52 21.99 4.79
N MET A 805 17.62 22.13 4.03
CA MET A 805 18.99 22.01 4.55
C MET A 805 19.30 22.99 5.69
N GLY A 806 18.72 24.20 5.65
CA GLY A 806 18.88 25.19 6.70
C GLY A 806 18.17 24.87 8.01
N THR A 807 17.10 24.07 7.98
CA THR A 807 16.30 23.75 9.18
C THR A 807 16.64 22.38 9.78
N ILE A 808 17.06 21.42 8.94
CA ILE A 808 17.33 20.04 9.34
C ILE A 808 18.34 19.89 10.49
N PRO A 809 19.48 20.61 10.54
CA PRO A 809 20.44 20.50 11.64
C PRO A 809 19.87 20.89 13.01
N SER A 810 18.73 21.61 13.05
CA SER A 810 18.06 22.01 14.30
C SER A 810 17.05 20.99 14.82
N LEU A 811 16.82 19.90 14.10
CA LEU A 811 15.88 18.85 14.48
C LEU A 811 16.56 17.84 15.42
N GLU A 812 16.07 17.78 16.66
CA GLU A 812 16.55 16.84 17.67
C GLU A 812 15.36 16.13 18.31
N HIS A 813 15.16 14.87 17.95
CA HIS A 813 14.13 14.01 18.53
C HIS A 813 14.52 12.53 18.36
N PRO A 814 14.30 11.64 19.36
CA PRO A 814 14.71 10.22 19.29
C PRO A 814 14.14 9.43 18.10
N HIS A 815 13.02 9.89 17.53
CA HIS A 815 12.33 9.27 16.38
C HIS A 815 12.39 10.10 15.09
N VAL A 816 13.30 11.06 15.01
CA VAL A 816 13.61 11.81 13.77
C VAL A 816 15.08 11.60 13.48
N LEU A 817 15.43 11.34 12.22
CA LEU A 817 16.82 11.09 11.85
C LEU A 817 17.70 12.31 12.16
N ARG A 818 18.77 12.10 12.93
CA ARG A 818 19.72 13.15 13.28
C ARG A 818 20.69 13.38 12.11
N TYR A 819 20.92 14.65 11.80
CA TYR A 819 21.92 15.09 10.83
C TYR A 819 23.09 15.73 11.57
N HIS A 820 24.31 15.21 11.37
CA HIS A 820 25.53 15.69 12.01
C HIS A 820 26.12 16.90 11.31
N ARG A 821 26.11 16.89 9.98
CA ARG A 821 26.64 17.95 9.12
C ARG A 821 25.78 18.06 7.86
N VAL A 822 25.58 19.28 7.39
CA VAL A 822 24.94 19.59 6.12
C VAL A 822 25.83 20.61 5.42
N HIS A 823 26.28 20.31 4.22
CA HIS A 823 27.15 21.16 3.43
C HIS A 823 26.55 21.33 2.03
N ASP A 824 26.43 22.58 1.59
CA ASP A 824 26.00 22.92 0.23
C ASP A 824 27.22 23.40 -0.55
N ASP A 825 27.49 22.81 -1.70
CA ASP A 825 28.53 23.21 -2.66
C ASP A 825 27.84 23.73 -3.94
N PRO A 826 27.55 25.05 -4.01
CA PRO A 826 26.88 25.65 -5.15
C PRO A 826 27.72 25.63 -6.42
N ASP A 827 29.04 25.62 -6.31
CA ASP A 827 29.96 25.72 -7.45
C ASP A 827 29.95 24.41 -8.26
N ASN A 828 29.80 23.28 -7.56
CA ASN A 828 29.61 21.95 -8.16
C ASN A 828 28.14 21.49 -8.19
N GLY A 829 27.19 22.36 -7.82
CA GLY A 829 25.77 22.05 -7.79
C GLY A 829 25.42 20.80 -6.96
N THR A 830 26.10 20.59 -5.83
CA THR A 830 26.02 19.34 -5.05
C THR A 830 25.83 19.62 -3.56
N ALA A 831 24.91 18.90 -2.91
CA ALA A 831 24.69 18.96 -1.46
C ALA A 831 25.10 17.65 -0.78
N TYR A 832 25.72 17.78 0.39
CA TYR A 832 26.25 16.68 1.20
C TYR A 832 25.59 16.68 2.57
N LEU A 833 25.08 15.52 2.98
CA LEU A 833 24.28 15.36 4.19
C LEU A 833 24.82 14.19 5.00
N VAL A 834 25.43 14.48 6.14
CA VAL A 834 25.94 13.48 7.07
C VAL A 834 24.88 13.24 8.14
N MET A 835 24.47 11.99 8.31
CA MET A 835 23.38 11.58 9.20
C MET A 835 23.72 10.32 9.99
N ASP A 836 22.96 10.04 11.04
CA ASP A 836 23.09 8.80 11.81
C ASP A 836 23.05 7.58 10.89
N TRP A 837 23.92 6.61 11.14
CA TRP A 837 23.88 5.34 10.43
C TRP A 837 22.68 4.50 10.90
N CYS A 838 21.87 4.05 9.93
CA CYS A 838 20.72 3.18 10.17
C CYS A 838 20.97 1.78 9.58
N SER A 839 20.52 0.75 10.29
CA SER A 839 20.79 -0.66 9.97
C SER A 839 19.88 -1.25 8.87
N GLY A 840 18.92 -0.46 8.38
CA GLY A 840 17.96 -0.84 7.34
C GLY A 840 16.69 0.02 7.38
N THR A 841 15.71 -0.31 6.52
CA THR A 841 14.39 0.33 6.53
C THR A 841 13.33 -0.59 7.14
N LEU A 842 12.20 -0.03 7.59
CA LEU A 842 11.06 -0.81 8.04
C LEU A 842 10.51 -1.71 6.92
N LEU A 843 10.62 -1.28 5.65
CA LEU A 843 10.26 -2.11 4.50
C LEU A 843 11.11 -3.37 4.40
N ASP A 844 12.43 -3.24 4.60
CA ASP A 844 13.34 -4.39 4.55
C ASP A 844 13.05 -5.37 5.69
N GLU A 845 12.75 -4.84 6.89
CA GLU A 845 12.37 -5.66 8.05
C GLU A 845 11.04 -6.39 7.81
N VAL A 846 10.03 -5.72 7.24
CA VAL A 846 8.74 -6.33 6.90
C VAL A 846 8.91 -7.43 5.86
N ARG A 847 9.69 -7.19 4.81
CA ARG A 847 9.97 -8.19 3.77
C ARG A 847 10.74 -9.39 4.33
N GLY A 848 11.83 -9.14 5.05
CA GLY A 848 12.66 -10.19 5.63
C GLY A 848 11.90 -11.07 6.62
N ARG A 849 11.00 -10.48 7.42
CA ARG A 849 10.09 -11.24 8.30
C ARG A 849 9.07 -12.06 7.53
N GLY A 850 8.54 -11.52 6.43
CA GLY A 850 7.66 -12.25 5.52
C GLY A 850 8.31 -13.49 4.93
N GLU A 851 9.58 -13.39 4.53
CA GLU A 851 10.38 -14.51 4.00
C GLU A 851 10.67 -15.57 5.08
N ARG A 852 10.85 -15.16 6.34
CA ARG A 852 11.08 -16.06 7.49
C ARG A 852 9.79 -16.64 8.08
N GLY A 853 8.61 -16.17 7.66
CA GLY A 853 7.32 -16.57 8.24
C GLY A 853 7.11 -16.07 9.67
N GLU A 854 7.75 -14.96 10.06
CA GLU A 854 7.71 -14.40 11.41
C GLU A 854 6.87 -13.10 11.43
N PRO A 855 5.55 -13.17 11.64
CA PRO A 855 4.71 -11.97 11.64
C PRO A 855 5.08 -11.04 12.82
N PHE A 856 4.88 -9.73 12.63
CA PHE A 856 4.96 -8.77 13.74
C PHE A 856 3.93 -9.12 14.81
N ARG A 857 4.35 -9.06 16.07
CA ARG A 857 3.43 -9.12 17.21
C ARG A 857 2.70 -7.79 17.33
N ASP A 858 1.48 -7.80 17.83
CA ASP A 858 0.67 -6.59 18.05
C ASP A 858 1.42 -5.54 18.88
N GLU A 859 2.16 -5.97 19.90
CA GLU A 859 3.00 -5.07 20.73
C GLU A 859 4.08 -4.35 19.92
N GLU A 860 4.70 -5.03 18.96
CA GLU A 860 5.72 -4.45 18.08
C GLU A 860 5.07 -3.46 17.09
N VAL A 861 3.89 -3.80 16.56
CA VAL A 861 3.12 -2.91 15.68
C VAL A 861 2.74 -1.62 16.42
N TRP A 862 2.18 -1.74 17.62
CA TRP A 862 1.80 -0.59 18.44
C TRP A 862 3.01 0.25 18.86
N ARG A 863 4.13 -0.39 19.17
CA ARG A 863 5.39 0.32 19.43
C ARG A 863 5.81 1.15 18.21
N CYS A 864 5.86 0.55 17.02
CA CYS A 864 6.26 1.24 15.80
C CYS A 864 5.33 2.42 15.49
N LEU A 865 4.00 2.25 15.60
CA LEU A 865 3.03 3.32 15.39
C LEU A 865 3.21 4.48 16.39
N ARG A 866 3.48 4.17 17.66
CA ARG A 866 3.71 5.18 18.70
C ARG A 866 4.98 5.98 18.45
N GLU A 867 6.07 5.32 18.08
CA GLU A 867 7.35 5.96 17.76
C GLU A 867 7.23 6.89 16.55
N MET A 868 6.56 6.42 15.48
CA MET A 868 6.25 7.24 14.30
C MET A 868 5.37 8.44 14.65
N ALA A 869 4.30 8.24 15.43
CA ALA A 869 3.43 9.31 15.86
C ALA A 869 4.16 10.37 16.70
N SER A 870 5.08 9.94 17.58
CA SER A 870 5.92 10.85 18.37
C SER A 870 6.84 11.70 17.49
N GLY A 871 7.50 11.08 16.51
CA GLY A 871 8.35 11.81 15.55
C GLY A 871 7.56 12.81 14.69
N LEU A 872 6.38 12.41 14.20
CA LEU A 872 5.50 13.30 13.44
C LEU A 872 4.97 14.47 14.27
N ALA A 873 4.59 14.22 15.52
CA ALA A 873 4.14 15.28 16.43
C ALA A 873 5.21 16.36 16.63
N TYR A 874 6.47 15.94 16.84
CA TYR A 874 7.61 16.85 16.94
C TYR A 874 7.84 17.65 15.65
N LEU A 875 7.83 16.99 14.49
CA LEU A 875 8.00 17.68 13.20
C LEU A 875 6.90 18.71 12.98
N HIS A 876 5.64 18.35 13.27
CA HIS A 876 4.50 19.25 13.14
C HIS A 876 4.59 20.46 14.08
N GLU A 877 5.07 20.27 15.32
CA GLU A 877 5.36 21.38 16.26
C GLU A 877 6.38 22.36 15.67
N LYS A 878 7.40 21.83 14.97
CA LYS A 878 8.39 22.62 14.24
C LYS A 878 7.90 23.10 12.86
N ARG A 879 6.61 22.95 12.54
CA ARG A 879 5.99 23.30 11.25
C ARG A 879 6.57 22.59 10.02
N HIS A 880 7.11 21.39 10.21
CA HIS A 880 7.61 20.52 9.14
C HIS A 880 6.62 19.37 8.92
N VAL A 881 6.30 19.05 7.67
CA VAL A 881 5.39 17.95 7.31
C VAL A 881 6.19 16.86 6.59
N HIS A 882 6.11 15.62 7.07
CA HIS A 882 6.78 14.46 6.47
C HIS A 882 6.00 13.97 5.23
N ARG A 883 6.18 14.63 4.08
CA ARG A 883 5.36 14.50 2.85
C ARG A 883 5.42 13.15 2.13
N ASP A 884 6.33 12.26 2.50
CA ASP A 884 6.52 10.93 1.87
C ASP A 884 6.71 9.85 2.94
N LEU A 885 5.75 9.74 3.86
CA LEU A 885 5.77 8.71 4.91
C LEU A 885 5.36 7.35 4.31
N LYS A 886 6.35 6.48 4.12
CA LYS A 886 6.18 5.09 3.66
C LYS A 886 7.20 4.17 4.35
N PRO A 887 6.97 2.85 4.45
CA PRO A 887 7.89 1.94 5.14
C PRO A 887 9.36 2.01 4.70
N GLY A 888 9.62 2.37 3.43
CA GLY A 888 10.99 2.56 2.92
C GLY A 888 11.70 3.84 3.39
N ASN A 889 10.98 4.81 3.94
CA ASN A 889 11.53 6.06 4.50
C ASN A 889 11.51 6.07 6.04
N VAL A 890 11.08 4.96 6.65
CA VAL A 890 11.10 4.74 8.08
C VAL A 890 12.36 3.93 8.38
N LEU A 891 13.38 4.59 8.91
CA LEU A 891 14.70 4.00 9.12
C LEU A 891 14.77 3.30 10.48
N LEU A 892 15.51 2.19 10.55
CA LEU A 892 15.72 1.44 11.77
C LEU A 892 17.12 1.75 12.33
N SER A 893 17.15 2.37 13.51
CA SER A 893 18.38 2.59 14.25
C SER A 893 19.03 1.26 14.67
N TYR A 894 20.28 1.34 15.15
CA TYR A 894 21.01 0.19 15.69
C TYR A 894 20.22 -0.58 16.77
N TYR A 895 19.49 0.13 17.63
CA TYR A 895 18.74 -0.45 18.74
C TYR A 895 17.31 -0.90 18.35
N GLY A 896 16.94 -0.80 17.08
CA GLY A 896 15.61 -1.19 16.58
C GLY A 896 14.51 -0.15 16.81
N PHE A 897 14.85 1.07 17.22
CA PHE A 897 13.93 2.21 17.22
C PHE A 897 13.77 2.77 15.81
N ILE A 898 12.59 3.32 15.54
CA ILE A 898 12.30 4.00 14.28
C ILE A 898 12.82 5.44 14.30
N GLY A 899 13.50 5.83 13.22
CA GLY A 899 13.83 7.21 12.86
C GLY A 899 13.16 7.62 11.55
N LEU A 900 12.41 8.72 11.57
CA LEU A 900 11.81 9.29 10.37
C LEU A 900 12.87 10.04 9.55
N GLY A 901 13.08 9.60 8.30
CA GLY A 901 13.97 10.30 7.36
C GLY A 901 13.30 11.55 6.81
N VAL A 902 13.76 12.73 7.20
CA VAL A 902 13.24 14.01 6.67
C VAL A 902 13.66 14.13 5.19
N LEU A 903 12.70 14.13 4.27
CA LEU A 903 12.97 14.38 2.86
C LEU A 903 13.47 15.80 2.66
N ILE A 904 14.35 15.96 1.68
CA ILE A 904 14.95 17.24 1.31
C ILE A 904 14.38 17.72 -0.05
N CYS A 905 13.61 16.88 -0.76
CA CYS A 905 12.91 17.23 -2.00
C CYS A 905 11.79 16.20 -2.31
N ASP A 906 10.51 16.57 -2.15
CA ASP A 906 9.42 16.12 -3.03
C ASP A 906 8.55 17.32 -3.38
N THR A 907 8.64 17.74 -4.65
CA THR A 907 7.76 18.70 -5.30
C THR A 907 6.44 18.04 -5.66
N ARG A 908 5.51 18.04 -4.71
CA ARG A 908 4.09 18.16 -5.03
C ARG A 908 3.61 19.52 -4.56
N HIS A 909 3.28 20.36 -5.53
CA HIS A 909 2.67 21.67 -5.33
C HIS A 909 1.48 21.58 -4.36
N VAL A 910 1.59 22.25 -3.22
CA VAL A 910 0.44 22.79 -2.50
C VAL A 910 0.85 24.18 -1.99
N PRO A 911 0.20 25.27 -2.43
CA PRO A 911 0.28 26.53 -1.71
C PRO A 911 -0.49 26.35 -0.41
N VAL A 912 0.22 26.40 0.72
CA VAL A 912 -0.43 26.47 2.04
C VAL A 912 -0.82 27.94 2.27
N ALA A 913 -2.13 28.17 2.42
CA ALA A 913 -2.72 29.43 2.84
C ALA A 913 -2.55 29.67 4.34
#